data_AF-A0A659MUF1-F1
#
_entry.id   AF-A0A659MUF1-F1
#
_cell.length_a   1.000
_cell.length_b   1.000
_cell.length_c   1.000
_cell.angle_alpha   90.00
_cell.angle_beta   90.00
_cell.angle_gamma   90.00
#
_symmetry.space_group_name_H-M   'P 1'
#
loop_
_entity.id
_entity.type
_entity.pdbx_description
1 polymer ?
#
loop_
_entity_poly.entity_id
_entity_poly.type
_entity_poly.pdbx_seq_one_letter_code
_entity_poly.pdbx_strand_id
1 'polypeptide(L)'
;MTTQKVSQVAEAAQGKWPVILQMLRIDVPENGRHGPCPKCGGKDRFRLDDLDGRGTWYCSRCGNGDGLDLVKLMTGYGVRKAAQEVAQVLNVPDMQKLPVKPARQKAPKRDMSLTVAALMKESHTGESPYLAGKGFAGYPASLTGSVQHISGKDFPAGSLLLPLTTNAGAVTGAQLIAPTGEKSILPGSTMKGAFVALSPLPSEPPVQVVITEGYATALTVSQLTAGCVVAAISAGNLPNVAQSLRARWPEVKIIIAGDNDFQDGGENPGRSFAERAAKAVGGWMTLPPGEIKADWNDFNREHGITRAREAFRNGLVLCGEGRTQLPHGFRLTQEYLWYEKQVQRNGETEIQNVKICNPLRVTAITCDADGGNFGRLLEWEDTWGERRRWAMPMEMLSGSGEELRRVLLVNGLSYISTTGEARARLMEYISLCKPERRVTCVSRTGWHGQVYVLQDEVSGEGAEGVILQTTSVQGRDFRVSGTTEEWREHVSRYCTGNSRVAFAVSLAFAAPLLRLVGMDGGGYHLKGESTDGKTTTMKAATSVCGGPDYWQTWRATGNALEGCASRRNDAAMMLDEIREVDGREAGNIAYMLANGQGKGRAGTDGELRTRKQWRLLFFSTGELSLTEHAAKAGERTFAGMEVRMIQIPSDSGKFGVFEELHGFDSGKALAEHLEWATSSYYGSPFREWLKALTADLNGLTAQAKSLMKEYTAALTPKDAGNQVGRAVNRFALVAMAGELATRLGITGWPEGEALRATRVCLNAWLKDRGHTANQEDIAALEQVRSFFTANQYSRFADWHDERNRPGNMVGWRRVEKGSTAQGTEAITTFYVMPSGWKEICRGFDPRKVARLCADRGYLLPSADGKLQTTIRPPEMNPRRLYVFNSEVPG
;
A
#
# COMPACT_ATOMS: atom_id res chain seq x y z
N MET A 1 26.77 23.24 -37.01
CA MET A 1 27.55 22.20 -36.30
C MET A 1 26.59 21.33 -35.52
N THR A 2 26.42 20.08 -35.94
CA THR A 2 25.53 19.10 -35.31
C THR A 2 26.08 18.74 -33.93
N THR A 3 25.32 19.00 -32.86
CA THR A 3 25.72 18.70 -31.48
C THR A 3 25.77 17.17 -31.28
N GLN A 4 26.97 16.58 -31.29
CA GLN A 4 27.16 15.15 -31.01
C GLN A 4 26.70 14.83 -29.58
N LYS A 5 26.04 13.67 -29.39
CA LYS A 5 25.63 13.20 -28.05
C LYS A 5 26.89 12.82 -27.26
N VAL A 6 26.90 13.11 -25.95
CA VAL A 6 28.03 12.80 -25.04
C VAL A 6 28.46 11.33 -25.11
N SER A 7 27.51 10.40 -25.24
CA SER A 7 27.78 8.97 -25.38
C SER A 7 28.59 8.62 -26.63
N GLN A 8 28.30 9.27 -27.77
CA GLN A 8 29.00 9.05 -29.02
C GLN A 8 30.45 9.56 -28.96
N VAL A 9 30.67 10.69 -28.27
CA VAL A 9 32.01 11.23 -28.04
C VAL A 9 32.82 10.29 -27.13
N ALA A 10 32.20 9.76 -26.07
CA ALA A 10 32.84 8.82 -25.16
C ALA A 10 33.22 7.50 -25.86
N GLU A 11 32.35 6.98 -26.73
CA GLU A 11 32.65 5.81 -27.57
C GLU A 11 33.79 6.09 -28.56
N ALA A 12 33.75 7.22 -29.26
CA ALA A 12 34.78 7.60 -30.23
C ALA A 12 36.16 7.85 -29.60
N ALA A 13 36.20 8.17 -28.30
CA ALA A 13 37.41 8.38 -27.51
C ALA A 13 38.04 7.08 -26.98
N GLN A 14 37.35 5.94 -27.07
CA GLN A 14 37.87 4.68 -26.52
C GLN A 14 39.20 4.28 -27.18
N GLY A 15 40.16 3.87 -26.35
CA GLY A 15 41.53 3.51 -26.74
C GLY A 15 42.42 4.69 -27.16
N LYS A 16 41.91 5.93 -27.09
CA LYS A 16 42.63 7.15 -27.50
C LYS A 16 42.93 8.12 -26.34
N TRP A 17 42.48 7.79 -25.13
CA TRP A 17 42.56 8.68 -23.97
C TRP A 17 43.96 9.20 -23.62
N PRO A 18 45.04 8.41 -23.65
CA PRO A 18 46.39 8.95 -23.38
C PRO A 18 46.77 10.11 -24.31
N VAL A 19 46.38 10.03 -25.59
CA VAL A 19 46.67 11.08 -26.59
C VAL A 19 45.70 12.26 -26.44
N ILE A 20 44.41 11.98 -26.20
CA ILE A 20 43.40 13.03 -25.96
C ILE A 20 43.80 13.90 -24.76
N LEU A 21 44.19 13.27 -23.64
CA LEU A 21 44.59 13.98 -22.43
C LEU A 21 45.83 14.85 -22.67
N GLN A 22 46.82 14.33 -23.41
CA GLN A 22 48.01 15.11 -23.78
C GLN A 22 47.67 16.32 -24.67
N MET A 23 46.79 16.15 -25.65
CA MET A 23 46.33 17.25 -26.52
C MET A 23 45.52 18.31 -25.75
N LEU A 24 44.80 17.89 -24.71
CA LEU A 24 44.11 18.77 -23.76
C LEU A 24 45.05 19.36 -22.69
N ARG A 25 46.37 19.11 -22.77
CA ARG A 25 47.40 19.55 -21.81
C ARG A 25 47.15 19.05 -20.38
N ILE A 26 46.63 17.84 -20.26
CA ILE A 26 46.48 17.13 -18.99
C ILE A 26 47.61 16.10 -18.89
N ASP A 27 48.65 16.45 -18.14
CA ASP A 27 49.80 15.57 -17.94
C ASP A 27 49.46 14.40 -17.02
N VAL A 28 49.59 13.19 -17.55
CA VAL A 28 49.36 11.94 -16.81
C VAL A 28 50.57 11.02 -16.94
N PRO A 29 50.85 10.19 -15.93
CA PRO A 29 51.88 9.15 -16.03
C PRO A 29 51.57 8.16 -17.16
N GLU A 30 52.61 7.47 -17.64
CA GLU A 30 52.43 6.35 -18.57
C GLU A 30 51.42 5.33 -18.04
N ASN A 31 50.62 4.77 -18.94
CA ASN A 31 49.53 3.86 -18.61
C ASN A 31 50.01 2.70 -17.72
N GLY A 32 49.34 2.52 -16.56
CA GLY A 32 49.64 1.52 -15.55
C GLY A 32 50.72 1.92 -14.54
N ARG A 33 51.42 3.05 -14.71
CA ARG A 33 52.43 3.54 -13.75
C ARG A 33 51.84 4.55 -12.78
N HIS A 34 52.32 4.48 -11.54
CA HIS A 34 52.03 5.47 -10.51
C HIS A 34 52.85 6.73 -10.76
N GLY A 35 52.25 7.90 -10.54
CA GLY A 35 52.95 9.17 -10.70
C GLY A 35 52.13 10.36 -10.20
N PRO A 36 52.54 11.58 -10.60
CA PRO A 36 51.95 12.79 -10.05
C PRO A 36 50.49 12.95 -10.45
N CYS A 37 49.63 13.32 -9.50
CA CYS A 37 48.24 13.59 -9.79
C CYS A 37 48.09 14.94 -10.51
N PRO A 38 47.47 15.01 -11.70
CA PRO A 38 47.30 16.27 -12.41
C PRO A 38 46.45 17.28 -11.64
N LYS A 39 45.54 16.82 -10.77
CA LYS A 39 44.66 17.69 -9.99
C LYS A 39 45.26 18.18 -8.67
N CYS A 40 45.86 17.29 -7.88
CA CYS A 40 46.29 17.61 -6.51
C CYS A 40 47.81 17.67 -6.33
N GLY A 41 48.60 17.38 -7.37
CA GLY A 41 50.06 17.51 -7.38
C GLY A 41 50.84 16.49 -6.53
N GLY A 42 50.19 15.49 -5.93
CA GLY A 42 50.88 14.47 -5.14
C GLY A 42 51.73 13.54 -5.99
N LYS A 43 52.94 13.17 -5.55
CA LYS A 43 54.04 12.59 -6.36
C LYS A 43 53.79 11.21 -7.01
N ASP A 44 53.05 10.30 -6.37
CA ASP A 44 52.93 8.88 -6.78
C ASP A 44 51.51 8.30 -6.65
N ARG A 45 50.54 9.13 -6.29
CA ARG A 45 49.20 8.68 -5.89
C ARG A 45 48.21 8.50 -7.03
N PHE A 46 48.56 8.92 -8.24
CA PHE A 46 47.70 8.83 -9.41
C PHE A 46 48.18 7.73 -10.36
N ARG A 47 47.24 7.00 -10.94
CA ARG A 47 47.49 6.01 -11.99
C ARG A 47 46.37 6.09 -13.03
N LEU A 48 46.74 6.22 -14.30
CA LEU A 48 45.86 5.93 -15.44
C LEU A 48 45.92 4.42 -15.68
N ASP A 49 44.81 3.69 -15.53
CA ASP A 49 44.76 2.25 -15.75
C ASP A 49 44.02 1.83 -17.03
N ASP A 50 43.30 2.77 -17.66
CA ASP A 50 42.71 2.66 -19.00
C ASP A 50 41.98 1.33 -19.24
N LEU A 51 41.22 0.90 -18.23
CA LEU A 51 40.46 -0.34 -18.24
C LEU A 51 39.41 -0.27 -19.36
N ASP A 52 39.42 -1.30 -20.19
CA ASP A 52 38.58 -1.42 -21.39
C ASP A 52 38.71 -0.24 -22.36
N GLY A 53 39.85 0.47 -22.34
CA GLY A 53 40.13 1.62 -23.20
C GLY A 53 39.31 2.87 -22.86
N ARG A 54 38.68 2.95 -21.68
CA ARG A 54 37.82 4.07 -21.28
C ARG A 54 38.57 5.24 -20.63
N GLY A 55 39.90 5.20 -20.55
CA GLY A 55 40.70 6.22 -19.90
C GLY A 55 40.52 6.24 -18.38
N THR A 56 40.21 5.10 -17.78
CA THR A 56 39.98 5.04 -16.33
C THR A 56 41.24 5.38 -15.55
N TRP A 57 41.03 6.00 -14.39
CA TRP A 57 42.09 6.45 -13.52
C TRP A 57 41.69 6.33 -12.05
N TYR A 58 42.70 6.29 -11.20
CA TYR A 58 42.57 6.28 -9.75
C TYR A 58 43.57 7.25 -9.12
N CYS A 59 43.13 7.98 -8.10
CA CYS A 59 43.93 8.77 -7.19
C CYS A 59 43.47 8.53 -5.75
N SER A 60 44.39 8.16 -4.85
CA SER A 60 44.03 7.88 -3.45
C SER A 60 43.45 9.08 -2.68
N ARG A 61 43.60 10.31 -3.21
CA ARG A 61 43.00 11.53 -2.65
C ARG A 61 41.81 12.07 -3.44
N CYS A 62 41.88 12.02 -4.77
CA CYS A 62 40.87 12.66 -5.64
C CYS A 62 39.75 11.70 -6.08
N GLY A 63 39.84 10.41 -5.75
CA GLY A 63 38.89 9.39 -6.16
C GLY A 63 39.27 8.71 -7.47
N ASN A 64 38.28 8.26 -8.23
CA ASN A 64 38.44 7.52 -9.47
C ASN A 64 37.36 7.91 -10.49
N GLY A 65 37.61 7.67 -11.78
CA GLY A 65 36.67 7.99 -12.85
C GLY A 65 37.15 7.48 -14.21
N ASP A 66 36.41 7.82 -15.27
CA ASP A 66 36.83 7.60 -16.66
C ASP A 66 37.54 8.83 -17.25
N GLY A 67 37.94 8.75 -18.52
CA GLY A 67 38.67 9.84 -19.19
C GLY A 67 37.87 11.14 -19.26
N LEU A 68 36.54 11.08 -19.41
CA LEU A 68 35.71 12.27 -19.47
C LEU A 68 35.56 12.90 -18.07
N ASP A 69 35.47 12.07 -17.04
CA ASP A 69 35.51 12.53 -15.64
C ASP A 69 36.84 13.21 -15.30
N LEU A 70 37.96 12.74 -15.84
CA LEU A 70 39.25 13.40 -15.64
C LEU A 70 39.28 14.80 -16.29
N VAL A 71 38.77 14.93 -17.51
CA VAL A 71 38.67 16.23 -18.20
C VAL A 71 37.78 17.19 -17.42
N LYS A 72 36.63 16.72 -16.90
CA LYS A 72 35.77 17.52 -16.01
C LYS A 72 36.52 17.97 -14.77
N LEU A 73 37.25 17.06 -14.12
CA LEU A 73 37.98 17.36 -12.88
C LEU A 73 39.09 18.41 -13.07
N MET A 74 39.77 18.35 -14.22
CA MET A 74 40.89 19.24 -14.55
C MET A 74 40.42 20.62 -15.03
N THR A 75 39.35 20.68 -15.82
CA THR A 75 38.85 21.93 -16.41
C THR A 75 37.79 22.64 -15.55
N GLY A 76 37.11 21.91 -14.65
CA GLY A 76 35.94 22.40 -13.92
C GLY A 76 34.67 22.47 -14.79
N TYR A 77 34.69 21.95 -16.01
CA TYR A 77 33.56 22.01 -16.93
C TYR A 77 32.48 20.97 -16.61
N GLY A 78 31.23 21.32 -16.92
CA GLY A 78 30.12 20.36 -16.95
C GLY A 78 30.28 19.35 -18.09
N VAL A 79 29.60 18.20 -17.98
CA VAL A 79 29.79 17.03 -18.86
C VAL A 79 29.64 17.34 -20.36
N ARG A 80 28.70 18.22 -20.74
CA ARG A 80 28.47 18.59 -22.15
C ARG A 80 29.63 19.39 -22.73
N LYS A 81 30.17 20.34 -21.97
CA LYS A 81 31.29 21.18 -22.42
C LYS A 81 32.59 20.38 -22.45
N ALA A 82 32.84 19.53 -21.46
CA ALA A 82 33.96 18.59 -21.48
C ALA A 82 33.91 17.65 -22.70
N ALA A 83 32.73 17.13 -23.05
CA ALA A 83 32.56 16.31 -24.24
C ALA A 83 32.78 17.11 -25.53
N GLN A 84 32.42 18.39 -25.58
CA GLN A 84 32.71 19.25 -26.75
C GLN A 84 34.22 19.46 -26.95
N GLU A 85 34.99 19.69 -25.88
CA GLU A 85 36.46 19.79 -25.97
C GLU A 85 37.08 18.48 -26.48
N VAL A 86 36.63 17.34 -25.97
CA VAL A 86 37.08 16.02 -26.44
C VAL A 86 36.70 15.79 -27.90
N ALA A 87 35.49 16.18 -28.33
CA ALA A 87 35.05 16.06 -29.71
C ALA A 87 35.86 16.93 -30.68
N GLN A 88 36.33 18.12 -30.26
CA GLN A 88 37.21 18.95 -31.07
C GLN A 88 38.57 18.27 -31.29
N VAL A 89 39.15 17.69 -30.24
CA VAL A 89 40.41 16.93 -30.34
C VAL A 89 40.26 15.70 -31.23
N LEU A 90 39.14 14.98 -31.14
CA LEU A 90 38.86 13.83 -31.99
C LEU A 90 38.72 14.16 -33.48
N ASN A 91 38.40 15.41 -33.83
CA ASN A 91 38.27 15.88 -35.22
C ASN A 91 39.59 16.39 -35.82
N VAL A 92 40.71 16.32 -35.08
CA VAL A 92 42.04 16.65 -35.63
C VAL A 92 42.47 15.56 -36.62
N PRO A 93 42.95 15.91 -37.84
CA PRO A 93 43.29 14.93 -38.89
C PRO A 93 44.28 13.84 -38.46
N ASP A 94 45.25 14.18 -37.61
CA ASP A 94 46.23 13.22 -37.06
C ASP A 94 45.60 12.25 -36.04
N MET A 95 44.57 12.69 -35.30
CA MET A 95 43.83 11.84 -34.35
C MET A 95 42.96 10.80 -35.06
N GLN A 96 42.46 11.11 -36.27
CA GLN A 96 41.69 10.16 -37.08
C GLN A 96 42.55 9.04 -37.67
N LYS A 97 43.87 9.25 -37.80
CA LYS A 97 44.83 8.28 -38.34
C LYS A 97 45.44 7.35 -37.30
N LEU A 98 45.25 7.60 -36.00
CA LEU A 98 45.78 6.76 -34.93
C LEU A 98 44.99 5.44 -34.85
N PRO A 99 45.65 4.27 -34.98
CA PRO A 99 44.98 2.98 -34.79
C PRO A 99 44.50 2.84 -33.34
N VAL A 100 43.26 2.41 -33.14
CA VAL A 100 42.73 2.08 -31.81
C VAL A 100 43.55 0.90 -31.27
N LYS A 101 44.32 1.12 -30.20
CA LYS A 101 45.05 0.02 -29.56
C LYS A 101 44.03 -1.03 -29.09
N PRO A 102 44.16 -2.31 -29.49
CA PRO A 102 43.24 -3.34 -29.02
C PRO A 102 43.31 -3.41 -27.49
N ALA A 103 42.15 -3.54 -26.85
CA ALA A 103 42.03 -3.73 -25.41
C ALA A 103 43.00 -4.85 -24.97
N ARG A 104 43.78 -4.58 -23.91
CA ARG A 104 44.78 -5.50 -23.36
C ARG A 104 44.13 -6.89 -23.19
N GLN A 105 44.45 -7.84 -24.08
CA GLN A 105 43.96 -9.21 -23.96
C GLN A 105 44.44 -9.74 -22.60
N LYS A 106 43.50 -9.94 -21.68
CA LYS A 106 43.77 -10.71 -20.45
C LYS A 106 44.22 -12.09 -20.90
N ALA A 107 45.35 -12.55 -20.36
CA ALA A 107 45.80 -13.93 -20.54
C ALA A 107 44.62 -14.90 -20.36
N PRO A 108 44.53 -15.97 -21.15
CA PRO A 108 43.43 -16.93 -21.04
C PRO A 108 43.31 -17.39 -19.57
N LYS A 109 42.14 -17.18 -18.97
CA LYS A 109 41.87 -17.60 -17.58
C LYS A 109 42.05 -19.12 -17.52
N ARG A 110 43.07 -19.60 -16.79
CA ARG A 110 43.16 -21.00 -16.37
C ARG A 110 41.85 -21.38 -15.69
N ASP A 111 41.31 -22.54 -16.03
CA ASP A 111 40.18 -23.10 -15.31
C ASP A 111 40.64 -23.54 -13.92
N MET A 112 40.34 -22.72 -12.92
CA MET A 112 40.73 -22.97 -11.54
C MET A 112 40.03 -24.18 -10.95
N SER A 113 38.86 -24.57 -11.47
CA SER A 113 38.13 -25.74 -10.97
C SER A 113 38.93 -27.03 -11.23
N LEU A 114 39.46 -27.19 -12.45
CA LEU A 114 40.32 -28.32 -12.83
C LEU A 114 41.66 -28.28 -12.10
N THR A 115 42.25 -27.09 -11.96
CA THR A 115 43.55 -26.91 -11.27
C THR A 115 43.45 -27.32 -9.80
N VAL A 116 42.41 -26.86 -9.10
CA VAL A 116 42.19 -27.22 -7.70
C VAL A 116 41.78 -28.69 -7.58
N ALA A 117 40.98 -29.24 -8.50
CA ALA A 117 40.62 -30.66 -8.49
C ALA A 117 41.86 -31.57 -8.64
N ALA A 118 42.82 -31.20 -9.49
CA ALA A 118 44.09 -31.93 -9.63
C ALA A 118 44.90 -31.89 -8.32
N LEU A 119 45.03 -30.70 -7.71
CA LEU A 119 45.72 -30.54 -6.42
C LEU A 119 45.03 -31.31 -5.28
N MET A 120 43.69 -31.32 -5.27
CA MET A 120 42.89 -32.08 -4.30
C MET A 120 43.08 -33.58 -4.50
N LYS A 121 43.23 -34.07 -5.74
CA LYS A 121 43.49 -35.48 -6.05
C LYS A 121 44.88 -35.93 -5.59
N GLU A 122 45.87 -35.04 -5.65
CA GLU A 122 47.22 -35.27 -5.12
C GLU A 122 47.32 -35.02 -3.61
N SER A 123 46.28 -34.43 -3.00
CA SER A 123 46.24 -34.18 -1.57
C SER A 123 45.85 -35.43 -0.78
N HIS A 124 46.26 -35.48 0.48
CA HIS A 124 45.84 -36.51 1.42
C HIS A 124 45.26 -35.85 2.67
N THR A 125 44.37 -36.57 3.36
CA THR A 125 43.87 -36.13 4.66
C THR A 125 44.93 -36.37 5.73
N GLY A 126 45.28 -35.33 6.47
CA GLY A 126 46.27 -35.42 7.55
C GLY A 126 46.10 -34.30 8.57
N GLU A 127 47.06 -34.19 9.48
CA GLU A 127 47.10 -33.15 10.50
C GLU A 127 47.99 -31.98 10.05
N SER A 128 47.43 -30.76 10.02
CA SER A 128 48.19 -29.56 9.66
C SER A 128 48.97 -29.02 10.88
N PRO A 129 50.30 -28.86 10.78
CA PRO A 129 51.09 -28.24 11.86
C PRO A 129 50.61 -26.82 12.22
N TYR A 130 50.15 -26.05 11.23
CA TYR A 130 49.56 -24.73 11.44
C TYR A 130 48.29 -24.79 12.30
N LEU A 131 47.37 -25.72 12.01
CA LEU A 131 46.14 -25.88 12.78
C LEU A 131 46.43 -26.43 14.19
N ALA A 132 47.36 -27.36 14.31
CA ALA A 132 47.83 -27.85 15.61
C ALA A 132 48.38 -26.69 16.48
N GLY A 133 49.23 -25.82 15.91
CA GLY A 133 49.73 -24.61 16.58
C GLY A 133 48.64 -23.59 16.96
N LYS A 134 47.50 -23.62 16.26
CA LYS A 134 46.31 -22.81 16.58
C LYS A 134 45.35 -23.46 17.58
N GLY A 135 45.67 -24.65 18.11
CA GLY A 135 44.87 -25.34 19.13
C GLY A 135 43.96 -26.46 18.59
N PHE A 136 44.13 -26.85 17.32
CA PHE A 136 43.33 -27.88 16.66
C PHE A 136 44.17 -29.13 16.35
N ALA A 137 44.94 -29.61 17.34
CA ALA A 137 45.68 -30.85 17.21
C ALA A 137 44.73 -32.03 16.92
N GLY A 138 45.12 -32.90 15.99
CA GLY A 138 44.31 -34.01 15.51
C GLY A 138 43.14 -33.64 14.57
N TYR A 139 43.00 -32.36 14.19
CA TYR A 139 41.94 -31.95 13.25
C TYR A 139 42.27 -32.40 11.82
N PRO A 140 41.42 -33.21 11.17
CA PRO A 140 41.67 -33.71 9.83
C PRO A 140 41.53 -32.60 8.79
N ALA A 141 42.55 -32.41 7.95
CA ALA A 141 42.54 -31.41 6.89
C ALA A 141 43.23 -31.92 5.61
N SER A 142 42.90 -31.31 4.47
CA SER A 142 43.52 -31.65 3.17
C SER A 142 44.91 -31.03 3.07
N LEU A 143 45.93 -31.88 2.91
CA LEU A 143 47.33 -31.47 2.80
C LEU A 143 47.88 -31.78 1.41
N THR A 144 48.60 -30.83 0.82
CA THR A 144 49.27 -30.98 -0.48
C THR A 144 50.24 -32.16 -0.48
N GLY A 145 50.21 -32.99 -1.53
CA GLY A 145 51.16 -34.11 -1.71
C GLY A 145 52.49 -33.71 -2.36
N SER A 146 52.55 -32.52 -2.96
CA SER A 146 53.68 -32.02 -3.75
C SER A 146 53.98 -30.56 -3.43
N VAL A 147 55.23 -30.13 -3.62
CA VAL A 147 55.65 -28.74 -3.42
C VAL A 147 54.95 -27.83 -4.42
N GLN A 148 54.41 -26.70 -3.94
CA GLN A 148 53.74 -25.69 -4.76
C GLN A 148 54.55 -24.40 -4.78
N HIS A 149 55.00 -23.98 -5.96
CA HIS A 149 55.74 -22.74 -6.16
C HIS A 149 54.78 -21.59 -6.51
N ILE A 150 54.56 -20.67 -5.56
CA ILE A 150 53.60 -19.57 -5.71
C ILE A 150 54.28 -18.23 -5.43
N SER A 151 54.26 -17.34 -6.42
CA SER A 151 54.73 -15.95 -6.28
C SER A 151 56.16 -15.84 -5.70
N GLY A 152 57.05 -16.75 -6.12
CA GLY A 152 58.45 -16.79 -5.65
C GLY A 152 58.64 -17.42 -4.27
N LYS A 153 57.65 -18.13 -3.74
CA LYS A 153 57.71 -18.84 -2.45
C LYS A 153 57.32 -20.31 -2.59
N ASP A 154 57.93 -21.14 -1.77
CA ASP A 154 57.75 -22.60 -1.80
C ASP A 154 56.82 -23.04 -0.67
N PHE A 155 55.70 -23.65 -1.05
CA PHE A 155 54.79 -24.32 -0.12
C PHE A 155 55.12 -25.81 -0.15
N PRO A 156 55.76 -26.36 0.90
CA PRO A 156 56.19 -27.76 0.89
C PRO A 156 54.99 -28.72 0.88
N ALA A 157 55.23 -29.98 0.48
CA ALA A 157 54.28 -31.05 0.72
C ALA A 157 53.90 -31.08 2.21
N GLY A 158 52.62 -31.29 2.52
CA GLY A 158 52.07 -31.12 3.85
C GLY A 158 51.48 -29.73 4.13
N SER A 159 51.53 -28.79 3.18
CA SER A 159 50.84 -27.51 3.31
C SER A 159 49.32 -27.70 3.23
N LEU A 160 48.58 -26.99 4.09
CA LEU A 160 47.12 -27.03 4.15
C LEU A 160 46.51 -26.42 2.89
N LEU A 161 45.58 -27.15 2.25
CA LEU A 161 44.88 -26.76 1.04
C LEU A 161 43.41 -26.47 1.35
N LEU A 162 42.97 -25.23 1.13
CA LEU A 162 41.61 -24.76 1.41
C LEU A 162 40.92 -24.28 0.12
N PRO A 163 40.01 -25.07 -0.47
CA PRO A 163 39.27 -24.65 -1.67
C PRO A 163 38.37 -23.44 -1.43
N LEU A 164 38.38 -22.49 -2.36
CA LEU A 164 37.50 -21.33 -2.38
C LEU A 164 36.27 -21.64 -3.24
N THR A 165 35.08 -21.51 -2.69
CA THR A 165 33.82 -21.79 -3.38
C THR A 165 32.92 -20.57 -3.43
N THR A 166 32.03 -20.55 -4.42
CA THR A 166 30.93 -19.58 -4.52
C THR A 166 29.72 -20.04 -3.69
N ASN A 167 28.71 -19.16 -3.56
CA ASN A 167 27.43 -19.54 -2.96
C ASN A 167 26.70 -20.67 -3.71
N ALA A 168 27.06 -20.98 -4.97
CA ALA A 168 26.52 -22.10 -5.74
C ALA A 168 27.39 -23.38 -5.60
N GLY A 169 28.44 -23.36 -4.78
CA GLY A 169 29.36 -24.49 -4.57
C GLY A 169 30.46 -24.62 -5.63
N ALA A 170 30.50 -23.77 -6.66
CA ALA A 170 31.53 -23.82 -7.69
C ALA A 170 32.91 -23.39 -7.13
N VAL A 171 33.95 -24.18 -7.40
CA VAL A 171 35.33 -23.90 -7.00
C VAL A 171 35.95 -22.82 -7.87
N THR A 172 36.50 -21.79 -7.24
CA THR A 172 37.04 -20.58 -7.91
C THR A 172 38.54 -20.39 -7.66
N GLY A 173 39.15 -21.24 -6.85
CA GLY A 173 40.54 -21.17 -6.44
C GLY A 173 40.80 -21.94 -5.16
N ALA A 174 41.98 -21.74 -4.56
CA ALA A 174 42.28 -22.24 -3.21
C ALA A 174 43.29 -21.35 -2.49
N GLN A 175 43.26 -21.38 -1.16
CA GLN A 175 44.31 -20.86 -0.30
C GLN A 175 45.22 -22.01 0.16
N LEU A 176 46.54 -21.79 0.10
CA LEU A 176 47.52 -22.63 0.75
C LEU A 176 48.02 -22.00 2.05
N ILE A 177 48.22 -22.81 3.08
CA ILE A 177 48.87 -22.42 4.33
C ILE A 177 50.02 -23.37 4.60
N ALA A 178 51.26 -22.85 4.60
CA ALA A 178 52.46 -23.62 4.90
C ALA A 178 52.48 -24.05 6.37
N PRO A 179 53.26 -25.10 6.73
CA PRO A 179 53.45 -25.49 8.14
C PRO A 179 53.93 -24.36 9.05
N THR A 180 54.69 -23.40 8.51
CA THR A 180 55.19 -22.20 9.20
C THR A 180 54.12 -21.12 9.41
N GLY A 181 52.92 -21.30 8.86
CA GLY A 181 51.81 -20.36 8.93
C GLY A 181 51.76 -19.31 7.82
N GLU A 182 52.70 -19.35 6.87
CA GLU A 182 52.66 -18.51 5.67
C GLU A 182 51.46 -18.87 4.78
N LYS A 183 50.72 -17.86 4.30
CA LYS A 183 49.47 -18.04 3.54
C LYS A 183 49.59 -17.43 2.15
N SER A 184 49.13 -18.13 1.14
CA SER A 184 49.05 -17.61 -0.23
C SER A 184 47.83 -18.13 -0.98
N ILE A 185 47.34 -17.35 -1.94
CA ILE A 185 46.23 -17.74 -2.81
C ILE A 185 46.81 -18.31 -4.11
N LEU A 186 46.26 -19.42 -4.60
CA LEU A 186 46.69 -20.01 -5.87
C LEU A 186 46.58 -18.99 -7.02
N PRO A 187 47.63 -18.82 -7.84
CA PRO A 187 47.59 -17.90 -8.97
C PRO A 187 46.43 -18.21 -9.93
N GLY A 188 45.62 -17.20 -10.25
CA GLY A 188 44.41 -17.34 -11.07
C GLY A 188 43.10 -17.48 -10.29
N SER A 189 43.16 -17.64 -8.96
CA SER A 189 41.97 -17.72 -8.11
C SER A 189 41.12 -16.44 -8.16
N THR A 190 39.79 -16.59 -8.11
CA THR A 190 38.85 -15.46 -7.99
C THR A 190 38.34 -15.34 -6.56
N MET A 191 38.82 -14.33 -5.83
CA MET A 191 38.49 -14.14 -4.40
C MET A 191 37.14 -13.46 -4.15
N LYS A 192 36.72 -12.53 -5.01
CA LYS A 192 35.58 -11.64 -4.73
C LYS A 192 34.29 -12.44 -4.54
N GLY A 193 33.78 -12.47 -3.30
CA GLY A 193 32.55 -13.17 -2.92
C GLY A 193 32.70 -14.70 -2.80
N ALA A 194 33.90 -15.24 -3.02
CA ALA A 194 34.25 -16.62 -2.73
C ALA A 194 34.76 -16.76 -1.30
N PHE A 195 34.57 -17.94 -0.71
CA PHE A 195 34.89 -18.22 0.69
C PHE A 195 35.30 -19.68 0.88
N VAL A 196 35.87 -20.00 2.05
CA VAL A 196 36.10 -21.40 2.47
C VAL A 196 34.97 -21.79 3.41
N ALA A 197 34.20 -22.81 3.05
CA ALA A 197 33.13 -23.34 3.89
C ALA A 197 33.64 -24.45 4.80
N LEU A 198 33.26 -24.45 6.08
CA LEU A 198 33.67 -25.50 7.03
C LEU A 198 32.92 -26.82 6.80
N SER A 199 31.72 -26.72 6.26
CA SER A 199 30.88 -27.84 5.85
C SER A 199 30.18 -27.49 4.54
N PRO A 200 29.70 -28.49 3.77
CA PRO A 200 28.90 -28.24 2.59
C PRO A 200 27.72 -27.30 2.89
N LEU A 201 27.51 -26.31 2.04
CA LEU A 201 26.39 -25.38 2.21
C LEU A 201 25.06 -26.15 2.11
N PRO A 202 24.12 -25.97 3.05
CA PRO A 202 22.82 -26.63 3.00
C PRO A 202 22.04 -26.19 1.74
N SER A 203 21.14 -27.04 1.25
CA SER A 203 20.22 -26.70 0.17
C SER A 203 19.16 -25.69 0.65
N GLU A 204 18.60 -25.94 1.83
CA GLU A 204 17.63 -25.07 2.49
C GLU A 204 18.33 -23.94 3.28
N PRO A 205 17.65 -22.79 3.51
CA PRO A 205 18.20 -21.70 4.29
C PRO A 205 18.49 -22.13 5.74
N PRO A 206 19.73 -22.01 6.24
CA PRO A 206 20.01 -22.28 7.65
C PRO A 206 19.39 -21.20 8.52
N VAL A 207 19.22 -21.48 9.82
CA VAL A 207 18.75 -20.47 10.79
C VAL A 207 19.69 -19.27 10.86
N GLN A 208 21.00 -19.51 10.80
CA GLN A 208 22.00 -18.45 10.76
C GLN A 208 23.28 -18.86 10.00
N VAL A 209 23.97 -17.84 9.50
CA VAL A 209 25.27 -17.95 8.84
C VAL A 209 26.27 -17.06 9.56
N VAL A 210 27.45 -17.59 9.86
CA VAL A 210 28.54 -16.84 10.51
C VAL A 210 29.72 -16.73 9.57
N ILE A 211 30.18 -15.50 9.36
CA ILE A 211 31.26 -15.16 8.44
C ILE A 211 32.44 -14.66 9.28
N THR A 212 33.58 -15.34 9.17
CA THR A 212 34.83 -14.92 9.82
C THR A 212 35.84 -14.40 8.79
N GLU A 213 36.87 -13.71 9.26
CA GLU A 213 38.01 -13.36 8.41
C GLU A 213 38.89 -14.57 8.09
N GLY A 214 39.35 -15.31 9.10
CA GLY A 214 40.27 -16.45 8.95
C GLY A 214 39.63 -17.84 9.14
N TYR A 215 40.27 -18.87 8.57
CA TYR A 215 39.81 -20.27 8.70
C TYR A 215 39.95 -20.84 10.12
N ALA A 216 41.05 -20.55 10.84
CA ALA A 216 41.20 -20.98 12.24
C ALA A 216 40.12 -20.34 13.13
N THR A 217 39.85 -19.05 12.94
CA THR A 217 38.76 -18.32 13.60
C THR A 217 37.40 -18.95 13.31
N ALA A 218 37.15 -19.40 12.07
CA ALA A 218 35.93 -20.11 11.72
C ALA A 218 35.79 -21.44 12.49
N LEU A 219 36.86 -22.21 12.63
CA LEU A 219 36.85 -23.45 13.43
C LEU A 219 36.48 -23.17 14.88
N THR A 220 37.05 -22.13 15.50
CA THR A 220 36.67 -21.73 16.86
C THR A 220 35.21 -21.31 16.93
N VAL A 221 34.76 -20.41 16.04
CA VAL A 221 33.40 -19.89 16.03
C VAL A 221 32.36 -20.99 15.83
N SER A 222 32.67 -22.04 15.07
CA SER A 222 31.83 -23.24 14.93
C SER A 222 31.56 -23.96 16.26
N GLN A 223 32.42 -23.79 17.27
CA GLN A 223 32.25 -24.32 18.62
C GLN A 223 31.53 -23.33 19.56
N LEU A 224 31.46 -22.04 19.19
CA LEU A 224 30.80 -20.98 19.96
C LEU A 224 29.32 -20.87 19.65
N THR A 225 28.91 -21.08 18.40
CA THR A 225 27.52 -20.90 17.97
C THR A 225 27.13 -21.90 16.89
N ALA A 226 25.88 -22.35 16.91
CA ALA A 226 25.34 -23.24 15.88
C ALA A 226 25.06 -22.45 14.59
N GLY A 227 25.33 -23.02 13.42
CA GLY A 227 25.02 -22.39 12.14
C GLY A 227 25.98 -22.81 11.03
N CYS A 228 25.72 -22.28 9.84
CA CYS A 228 26.65 -22.44 8.72
C CYS A 228 27.81 -21.44 8.89
N VAL A 229 29.05 -21.93 9.00
CA VAL A 229 30.23 -21.08 9.22
C VAL A 229 31.13 -21.08 7.99
N VAL A 230 31.53 -19.87 7.56
CA VAL A 230 32.40 -19.67 6.40
C VAL A 230 33.51 -18.67 6.72
N ALA A 231 34.67 -18.83 6.08
CA ALA A 231 35.79 -17.91 6.19
C ALA A 231 35.95 -17.10 4.89
N ALA A 232 35.94 -15.77 5.00
CA ALA A 232 36.11 -14.86 3.87
C ALA A 232 37.58 -14.69 3.42
N ILE A 233 38.51 -15.22 4.22
CA ILE A 233 39.97 -15.29 4.02
C ILE A 233 40.70 -13.95 4.12
N SER A 234 40.01 -12.82 3.96
CA SER A 234 40.56 -11.48 4.18
C SER A 234 39.47 -10.49 4.59
N ALA A 235 39.82 -9.50 5.42
CA ALA A 235 38.92 -8.42 5.84
C ALA A 235 38.21 -7.73 4.66
N GLY A 236 38.96 -7.46 3.58
CA GLY A 236 38.45 -6.80 2.38
C GLY A 236 37.36 -7.60 1.64
N ASN A 237 37.31 -8.92 1.83
CA ASN A 237 36.35 -9.80 1.18
C ASN A 237 35.08 -10.04 2.01
N LEU A 238 35.08 -9.71 3.32
CA LEU A 238 33.91 -9.87 4.21
C LEU A 238 32.62 -9.30 3.61
N PRO A 239 32.58 -8.05 3.07
CA PRO A 239 31.34 -7.51 2.50
C PRO A 239 30.86 -8.26 1.27
N ASN A 240 31.79 -8.71 0.40
CA ASN A 240 31.41 -9.42 -0.82
C ASN A 240 30.81 -10.80 -0.49
N VAL A 241 31.40 -11.51 0.49
CA VAL A 241 30.90 -12.81 0.95
C VAL A 241 29.54 -12.64 1.63
N ALA A 242 29.41 -11.63 2.51
CA ALA A 242 28.14 -11.32 3.16
C ALA A 242 27.03 -11.06 2.14
N GLN A 243 27.27 -10.18 1.16
CA GLN A 243 26.30 -9.86 0.11
C GLN A 243 25.95 -11.08 -0.75
N SER A 244 26.94 -11.90 -1.10
CA SER A 244 26.76 -13.14 -1.86
C SER A 244 25.83 -14.13 -1.14
N LEU A 245 25.98 -14.25 0.19
CA LEU A 245 25.15 -15.13 1.01
C LEU A 245 23.76 -14.55 1.28
N ARG A 246 23.66 -13.22 1.49
CA ARG A 246 22.36 -12.52 1.59
C ARG A 246 21.52 -12.67 0.32
N ALA A 247 22.15 -12.59 -0.85
CA ALA A 247 21.46 -12.79 -2.13
C ALA A 247 20.92 -14.23 -2.28
N ARG A 248 21.63 -15.23 -1.74
CA ARG A 248 21.16 -16.63 -1.74
C ARG A 248 20.05 -16.86 -0.71
N TRP A 249 20.16 -16.24 0.46
CA TRP A 249 19.20 -16.39 1.56
C TRP A 249 18.76 -15.01 2.08
N PRO A 250 17.66 -14.43 1.52
CA PRO A 250 17.25 -13.06 1.84
C PRO A 250 16.94 -12.81 3.32
N GLU A 251 16.34 -13.79 4.01
CA GLU A 251 15.86 -13.66 5.39
C GLU A 251 16.81 -14.24 6.46
N VAL A 252 17.96 -14.83 6.07
CA VAL A 252 18.81 -15.53 7.04
C VAL A 252 19.48 -14.56 8.02
N LYS A 253 19.67 -14.98 9.27
CA LYS A 253 20.49 -14.21 10.21
C LYS A 253 21.97 -14.33 9.84
N ILE A 254 22.57 -13.24 9.38
CA ILE A 254 24.01 -13.18 9.06
C ILE A 254 24.75 -12.55 10.23
N ILE A 255 25.82 -13.19 10.71
CA ILE A 255 26.69 -12.70 11.78
C ILE A 255 28.10 -12.57 11.22
N ILE A 256 28.70 -11.38 11.35
CA ILE A 256 30.10 -11.12 11.03
C ILE A 256 30.93 -11.21 12.31
N ALA A 257 31.70 -12.28 12.45
CA ALA A 257 32.64 -12.45 13.55
C ALA A 257 34.01 -11.91 13.10
N GLY A 258 34.23 -10.63 13.38
CA GLY A 258 35.44 -9.92 12.97
C GLY A 258 36.59 -10.06 13.98
N ASP A 259 37.78 -9.69 13.54
CA ASP A 259 38.97 -9.61 14.38
C ASP A 259 38.99 -8.26 15.14
N ASN A 260 39.45 -8.28 16.39
CA ASN A 260 39.69 -7.06 17.17
C ASN A 260 41.13 -6.60 16.94
N ASP A 261 41.36 -5.74 15.96
CA ASP A 261 42.67 -5.11 15.71
C ASP A 261 42.86 -3.85 16.57
N PHE A 262 42.64 -3.95 17.88
CA PHE A 262 42.76 -2.81 18.78
C PHE A 262 44.18 -2.23 18.79
N GLN A 263 44.28 -0.91 18.64
CA GLN A 263 45.48 -0.12 18.83
C GLN A 263 45.09 1.18 19.53
N ASP A 264 45.76 1.51 20.63
CA ASP A 264 45.47 2.74 21.39
C ASP A 264 45.63 3.99 20.50
N GLY A 265 44.61 4.84 20.48
CA GLY A 265 44.51 6.03 19.62
C GLY A 265 44.45 5.76 18.10
N GLY A 266 44.40 4.51 17.65
CA GLY A 266 44.40 4.12 16.23
C GLY A 266 43.03 3.67 15.70
N GLU A 267 42.90 3.57 14.37
CA GLU A 267 41.75 2.88 13.77
C GLU A 267 41.84 1.37 14.03
N ASN A 268 40.69 0.69 14.11
CA ASN A 268 40.59 -0.78 14.20
C ASN A 268 40.07 -1.32 12.85
N PRO A 269 40.96 -1.73 11.92
CA PRO A 269 40.56 -2.17 10.60
C PRO A 269 39.63 -3.38 10.63
N GLY A 270 39.92 -4.41 11.44
CA GLY A 270 39.07 -5.59 11.60
C GLY A 270 37.63 -5.23 11.98
N ARG A 271 37.45 -4.33 12.95
CA ARG A 271 36.13 -3.76 13.30
C ARG A 271 35.49 -3.02 12.14
N SER A 272 36.22 -2.15 11.45
CA SER A 272 35.71 -1.33 10.34
C SER A 272 35.20 -2.19 9.18
N PHE A 273 35.94 -3.23 8.78
CA PHE A 273 35.53 -4.15 7.73
C PHE A 273 34.35 -5.04 8.16
N ALA A 274 34.36 -5.52 9.41
CA ALA A 274 33.26 -6.31 9.95
C ALA A 274 31.95 -5.50 10.03
N GLU A 275 32.03 -4.27 10.51
CA GLU A 275 30.90 -3.34 10.56
C GLU A 275 30.40 -3.02 9.15
N ARG A 276 31.30 -2.75 8.20
CA ARG A 276 30.94 -2.50 6.80
C ARG A 276 30.25 -3.71 6.16
N ALA A 277 30.73 -4.91 6.42
CA ALA A 277 30.12 -6.14 5.93
C ALA A 277 28.73 -6.38 6.55
N ALA A 278 28.59 -6.20 7.86
CA ALA A 278 27.31 -6.35 8.55
C ALA A 278 26.31 -5.30 8.06
N LYS A 279 26.72 -4.03 7.93
CA LYS A 279 25.90 -2.94 7.36
C LYS A 279 25.37 -3.26 5.97
N ALA A 280 26.23 -3.81 5.10
CA ALA A 280 25.90 -4.12 3.72
C ALA A 280 24.80 -5.19 3.56
N VAL A 281 24.43 -5.91 4.63
CA VAL A 281 23.45 -7.01 4.56
C VAL A 281 22.41 -6.99 5.69
N GLY A 282 22.34 -5.90 6.46
CA GLY A 282 21.49 -5.86 7.66
C GLY A 282 21.84 -6.97 8.67
N GLY A 283 23.13 -7.30 8.78
CA GLY A 283 23.65 -8.38 9.59
C GLY A 283 24.03 -7.97 11.01
N TRP A 284 24.39 -8.94 11.81
CA TRP A 284 24.99 -8.74 13.13
C TRP A 284 26.50 -8.72 13.01
N MET A 285 27.18 -8.09 13.95
CA MET A 285 28.62 -8.21 14.14
C MET A 285 28.94 -8.54 15.59
N THR A 286 30.07 -9.22 15.81
CA THR A 286 30.64 -9.46 17.14
C THR A 286 32.16 -9.52 17.04
N LEU A 287 32.84 -9.02 18.06
CA LEU A 287 34.30 -8.96 18.16
C LEU A 287 34.75 -9.50 19.52
N PRO A 288 35.94 -10.11 19.63
CA PRO A 288 36.53 -10.43 20.93
C PRO A 288 36.61 -9.17 21.81
N PRO A 289 36.14 -9.21 23.07
CA PRO A 289 36.17 -8.06 23.95
C PRO A 289 37.60 -7.77 24.45
N GLY A 290 37.89 -6.50 24.74
CA GLY A 290 39.15 -6.05 25.33
C GLY A 290 39.89 -4.98 24.53
N GLU A 291 40.89 -4.39 25.17
CA GLU A 291 41.80 -3.36 24.61
C GLU A 291 43.12 -3.99 24.14
N ILE A 292 43.04 -5.19 23.56
CA ILE A 292 44.18 -5.94 23.03
C ILE A 292 43.84 -6.49 21.66
N LYS A 293 44.85 -6.65 20.81
CA LYS A 293 44.69 -7.29 19.51
C LYS A 293 44.39 -8.78 19.68
N ALA A 294 43.21 -9.23 19.24
CA ALA A 294 42.80 -10.63 19.35
C ALA A 294 41.79 -11.02 18.26
N ASP A 295 41.90 -12.25 17.76
CA ASP A 295 40.81 -12.92 17.03
C ASP A 295 40.01 -13.83 17.99
N TRP A 296 38.90 -14.42 17.52
CA TRP A 296 38.09 -15.32 18.37
C TRP A 296 38.83 -16.60 18.79
N ASN A 297 39.82 -17.05 18.02
CA ASN A 297 40.63 -18.21 18.38
C ASN A 297 41.59 -17.88 19.52
N ASP A 298 42.28 -16.74 19.44
CA ASP A 298 43.20 -16.26 20.46
C ASP A 298 42.45 -16.00 21.78
N PHE A 299 41.28 -15.34 21.73
CA PHE A 299 40.44 -15.12 22.90
C PHE A 299 39.96 -16.43 23.56
N ASN A 300 39.57 -17.42 22.75
CA ASN A 300 39.16 -18.73 23.25
C ASN A 300 40.33 -19.50 23.90
N ARG A 301 41.53 -19.41 23.35
CA ARG A 301 42.72 -20.08 23.92
C ARG A 301 43.11 -19.50 25.28
N GLU A 302 42.92 -18.20 25.46
CA GLU A 302 43.25 -17.50 26.71
C GLU A 302 42.17 -17.71 27.79
N HIS A 303 40.89 -17.61 27.42
CA HIS A 303 39.78 -17.54 28.39
C HIS A 303 38.92 -18.82 28.47
N GLY A 304 39.11 -19.76 27.55
CA GLY A 304 38.34 -20.99 27.44
C GLY A 304 36.96 -20.83 26.75
N ILE A 305 36.42 -21.97 26.32
CA ILE A 305 35.24 -22.05 25.45
C ILE A 305 33.95 -21.48 26.06
N THR A 306 33.76 -21.64 27.37
CA THR A 306 32.57 -21.14 28.07
C THR A 306 32.54 -19.61 28.04
N ARG A 307 33.68 -18.97 28.36
CA ARG A 307 33.79 -17.51 28.37
C ARG A 307 33.72 -16.94 26.96
N ALA A 308 34.37 -17.59 25.98
CA ALA A 308 34.28 -17.21 24.58
C ALA A 308 32.83 -17.27 24.05
N ARG A 309 32.06 -18.29 24.44
CA ARG A 309 30.65 -18.43 24.03
C ARG A 309 29.76 -17.33 24.61
N GLU A 310 29.96 -16.98 25.87
CA GLU A 310 29.25 -15.85 26.50
C GLU A 310 29.61 -14.52 25.85
N ALA A 311 30.90 -14.25 25.67
CA ALA A 311 31.41 -13.03 25.05
C ALA A 311 30.87 -12.87 23.61
N PHE A 312 30.90 -13.96 22.82
CA PHE A 312 30.36 -13.98 21.46
C PHE A 312 28.89 -13.57 21.43
N ARG A 313 28.07 -14.17 22.31
CA ARG A 313 26.62 -13.91 22.41
C ARG A 313 26.33 -12.48 22.87
N ASN A 314 27.02 -12.02 23.91
CA ASN A 314 26.81 -10.70 24.51
C ASN A 314 27.33 -9.56 23.62
N GLY A 315 28.35 -9.83 22.80
CA GLY A 315 28.95 -8.89 21.86
C GLY A 315 28.18 -8.73 20.54
N LEU A 316 27.06 -9.44 20.34
CA LEU A 316 26.27 -9.34 19.12
C LEU A 316 25.58 -7.97 19.02
N VAL A 317 25.99 -7.19 18.02
CA VAL A 317 25.42 -5.89 17.68
C VAL A 317 24.83 -5.96 16.26
N LEU A 318 23.60 -5.48 16.06
CA LEU A 318 22.98 -5.42 14.73
C LEU A 318 23.46 -4.18 13.95
N CYS A 319 23.82 -4.34 12.68
CA CYS A 319 24.31 -3.27 11.80
C CYS A 319 23.59 -3.32 10.42
N GLY A 320 23.16 -2.19 9.85
CA GLY A 320 22.41 -2.19 8.58
C GLY A 320 21.90 -0.83 8.12
N GLU A 321 21.69 -0.67 6.79
CA GLU A 321 20.93 0.45 6.21
C GLU A 321 19.46 0.34 6.64
N GLY A 322 18.93 1.39 7.26
CA GLY A 322 17.59 1.34 7.86
C GLY A 322 17.44 1.86 9.29
N ARG A 323 18.39 2.69 9.76
CA ARG A 323 18.25 3.76 10.79
C ARG A 323 18.51 3.46 12.29
N THR A 324 18.78 4.61 12.93
CA THR A 324 18.65 5.01 14.34
C THR A 324 19.89 4.74 15.16
N GLN A 325 20.73 5.79 15.28
CA GLN A 325 21.74 5.84 16.32
C GLN A 325 21.04 5.74 17.68
N LEU A 326 21.43 4.73 18.46
CA LEU A 326 21.00 4.61 19.85
C LEU A 326 21.58 5.80 20.63
N PRO A 327 20.79 6.43 21.53
CA PRO A 327 21.31 7.49 22.37
C PRO A 327 22.44 6.98 23.28
N HIS A 328 23.34 7.88 23.69
CA HIS A 328 24.44 7.53 24.59
C HIS A 328 23.94 6.83 25.86
N GLY A 329 24.62 5.77 26.28
CA GLY A 329 24.24 4.95 27.44
C GLY A 329 23.12 3.94 27.17
N PHE A 330 22.51 3.89 25.99
CA PHE A 330 21.52 2.86 25.66
C PHE A 330 22.13 1.74 24.83
N ARG A 331 21.78 0.50 25.20
CA ARG A 331 22.21 -0.71 24.49
C ARG A 331 21.02 -1.63 24.24
N LEU A 332 20.85 -2.04 22.99
CA LEU A 332 19.78 -2.95 22.57
C LEU A 332 20.36 -4.35 22.33
N THR A 333 19.91 -5.35 23.08
CA THR A 333 20.30 -6.76 22.87
C THR A 333 19.14 -7.56 22.24
N GLN A 334 19.35 -8.85 22.02
CA GLN A 334 18.28 -9.77 21.60
C GLN A 334 17.20 -9.96 22.68
N GLU A 335 17.51 -9.69 23.95
CA GLU A 335 16.60 -9.99 25.05
C GLU A 335 15.97 -8.73 25.65
N TYR A 336 16.72 -7.63 25.75
CA TYR A 336 16.26 -6.41 26.43
C TYR A 336 16.89 -5.12 25.87
N LEU A 337 16.20 -4.02 26.13
CA LEU A 337 16.74 -2.67 26.11
C LEU A 337 17.35 -2.35 27.48
N TRP A 338 18.62 -1.94 27.49
CA TRP A 338 19.39 -1.59 28.68
C TRP A 338 19.80 -0.12 28.66
N TYR A 339 19.97 0.45 29.86
CA TYR A 339 20.68 1.71 30.08
C TYR A 339 21.90 1.49 30.98
N GLU A 340 23.05 1.92 30.51
CA GLU A 340 24.35 1.84 31.18
C GLU A 340 24.56 3.11 32.00
N LYS A 341 24.33 2.99 33.31
CA LYS A 341 24.54 4.08 34.26
C LYS A 341 25.97 4.01 34.79
N GLN A 342 26.73 5.08 34.59
CA GLN A 342 28.02 5.24 35.24
C GLN A 342 27.80 5.64 36.71
N VAL A 343 28.36 4.84 37.62
CA VAL A 343 28.32 5.09 39.06
C VAL A 343 29.75 5.15 39.56
N GLN A 344 30.09 6.23 40.27
CA GLN A 344 31.37 6.37 40.94
C GLN A 344 31.34 5.57 42.24
N ARG A 345 32.24 4.58 42.37
CA ARG A 345 32.40 3.80 43.59
C ARG A 345 33.88 3.66 43.90
N ASN A 346 34.29 4.13 45.08
CA ASN A 346 35.68 4.11 45.54
C ASN A 346 36.70 4.78 44.59
N GLY A 347 36.29 5.80 43.82
CA GLY A 347 37.17 6.50 42.87
C GLY A 347 37.30 5.82 41.49
N GLU A 348 36.70 4.64 41.31
CA GLU A 348 36.60 3.94 40.03
C GLU A 348 35.19 4.13 39.43
N THR A 349 35.11 4.19 38.10
CA THR A 349 33.84 4.30 37.38
C THR A 349 33.31 2.90 37.11
N GLU A 350 32.25 2.50 37.81
CA GLU A 350 31.55 1.22 37.64
C GLU A 350 30.32 1.41 36.74
N ILE A 351 30.08 0.49 35.81
CA ILE A 351 28.89 0.52 34.92
C ILE A 351 27.78 -0.34 35.53
N GLN A 352 26.71 0.31 35.98
CA GLN A 352 25.49 -0.35 36.43
C GLN A 352 24.48 -0.46 35.28
N ASN A 353 24.07 -1.69 34.96
CA ASN A 353 23.09 -1.96 33.91
C ASN A 353 21.65 -1.88 34.44
N VAL A 354 20.87 -0.93 33.93
CA VAL A 354 19.44 -0.78 34.23
C VAL A 354 18.61 -1.43 33.12
N LYS A 355 17.80 -2.42 33.48
CA LYS A 355 16.90 -3.13 32.55
C LYS A 355 15.64 -2.29 32.32
N ILE A 356 15.31 -1.99 31.06
CA ILE A 356 14.17 -1.11 30.71
C ILE A 356 12.95 -1.92 30.25
N CYS A 357 13.05 -2.61 29.12
CA CYS A 357 11.96 -3.40 28.55
C CYS A 357 12.52 -4.51 27.64
N ASN A 358 11.65 -5.36 27.09
CA ASN A 358 12.01 -6.20 25.92
C ASN A 358 12.53 -5.33 24.75
N PRO A 359 13.19 -5.90 23.73
CA PRO A 359 13.82 -5.13 22.67
C PRO A 359 12.77 -4.29 21.94
N LEU A 360 12.88 -2.97 22.09
CA LEU A 360 12.03 -1.99 21.45
C LEU A 360 12.90 -1.15 20.53
N ARG A 361 12.60 -1.16 19.24
CA ARG A 361 13.34 -0.44 18.21
C ARG A 361 12.57 0.80 17.82
N VAL A 362 13.25 1.94 17.77
CA VAL A 362 12.72 3.15 17.15
C VAL A 362 13.18 3.16 15.69
N THR A 363 12.34 2.69 14.78
CA THR A 363 12.71 2.50 13.37
C THR A 363 12.26 3.65 12.50
N ALA A 364 11.44 4.60 12.98
CA ALA A 364 11.21 5.81 12.20
C ALA A 364 10.78 7.07 12.94
N ILE A 365 11.04 8.22 12.32
CA ILE A 365 10.24 9.43 12.50
C ILE A 365 8.99 9.27 11.66
N THR A 366 7.84 9.52 12.28
CA THR A 366 6.56 9.58 11.60
C THR A 366 5.99 10.99 11.64
N CYS A 367 5.23 11.38 10.63
CA CYS A 367 4.46 12.64 10.59
C CYS A 367 3.26 12.46 9.65
N ASP A 368 2.25 13.30 9.75
CA ASP A 368 1.18 13.32 8.75
C ASP A 368 1.68 13.88 7.40
N ALA A 369 0.80 13.88 6.39
CA ALA A 369 1.12 14.38 5.06
C ALA A 369 1.38 15.90 5.01
N ASP A 370 0.85 16.66 5.99
CA ASP A 370 0.99 18.11 6.09
C ASP A 370 2.27 18.52 6.85
N GLY A 371 3.06 17.54 7.32
CA GLY A 371 4.28 17.76 8.08
C GLY A 371 4.03 18.11 9.56
N GLY A 372 2.84 17.77 10.07
CA GLY A 372 2.45 17.86 11.48
C GLY A 372 2.40 16.49 12.18
N ASN A 373 1.85 16.46 13.40
CA ASN A 373 1.59 15.24 14.18
C ASN A 373 2.78 14.27 14.26
N PHE A 374 3.95 14.78 14.66
CA PHE A 374 5.16 13.97 14.71
C PHE A 374 5.08 12.82 15.71
N GLY A 375 5.69 11.70 15.33
CA GLY A 375 5.71 10.46 16.10
C GLY A 375 7.02 9.69 15.95
N ARG A 376 7.01 8.48 16.52
CA ARG A 376 8.03 7.45 16.32
C ARG A 376 7.38 6.16 15.88
N LEU A 377 7.94 5.51 14.86
CA LEU A 377 7.61 4.13 14.55
C LEU A 377 8.39 3.22 15.50
N LEU A 378 7.64 2.51 16.34
CA LEU A 378 8.16 1.55 17.29
C LEU A 378 7.98 0.13 16.73
N GLU A 379 9.03 -0.69 16.85
CA GLU A 379 9.05 -2.09 16.42
C GLU A 379 9.53 -3.01 17.56
N TRP A 380 8.81 -4.09 17.82
CA TRP A 380 9.17 -5.10 18.82
C TRP A 380 8.65 -6.49 18.42
N GLU A 381 9.09 -7.52 19.11
CA GLU A 381 8.53 -8.87 19.03
C GLU A 381 7.55 -9.05 20.19
N ASP A 382 6.36 -9.57 19.91
CA ASP A 382 5.41 -9.92 20.97
C ASP A 382 5.77 -11.24 21.67
N THR A 383 4.96 -11.65 22.64
CA THR A 383 5.16 -12.87 23.43
C THR A 383 5.27 -14.16 22.58
N TRP A 384 4.76 -14.16 21.34
CA TRP A 384 4.85 -15.31 20.41
C TRP A 384 5.99 -15.16 19.39
N GLY A 385 6.80 -14.10 19.47
CA GLY A 385 7.87 -13.81 18.52
C GLY A 385 7.38 -13.11 17.25
N GLU A 386 6.12 -12.71 17.18
CA GLU A 386 5.57 -12.02 16.02
C GLU A 386 5.97 -10.54 16.05
N ARG A 387 6.40 -10.02 14.90
CA ARG A 387 6.81 -8.61 14.78
C ARG A 387 5.60 -7.70 14.87
N ARG A 388 5.69 -6.70 15.76
CA ARG A 388 4.70 -5.64 15.95
C ARG A 388 5.28 -4.29 15.57
N ARG A 389 4.42 -3.44 15.02
CA ARG A 389 4.72 -2.07 14.58
C ARG A 389 3.68 -1.12 15.14
N TRP A 390 4.11 0.05 15.59
CA TRP A 390 3.18 1.09 16.01
C TRP A 390 3.74 2.50 15.77
N ALA A 391 2.97 3.33 15.06
CA ALA A 391 3.24 4.75 14.90
C ALA A 391 2.78 5.52 16.15
N MET A 392 3.69 5.63 17.11
CA MET A 392 3.48 6.24 18.41
C MET A 392 3.52 7.79 18.30
N PRO A 393 2.43 8.52 18.65
CA PRO A 393 2.43 9.98 18.68
C PRO A 393 3.40 10.53 19.74
N MET A 394 4.23 11.51 19.39
CA MET A 394 5.17 12.11 20.36
C MET A 394 4.45 12.80 21.54
N GLU A 395 3.21 13.25 21.35
CA GLU A 395 2.40 13.89 22.40
C GLU A 395 2.15 12.99 23.62
N MET A 396 2.18 11.65 23.47
CA MET A 396 2.02 10.75 24.64
C MET A 396 3.22 10.81 25.60
N LEU A 397 4.33 11.43 25.20
CA LEU A 397 5.48 11.70 26.08
C LEU A 397 5.29 12.96 26.95
N SER A 398 4.23 13.74 26.76
CA SER A 398 3.95 14.96 27.55
C SER A 398 3.66 14.66 29.03
N GLY A 399 3.12 13.48 29.31
CA GLY A 399 2.75 13.05 30.65
C GLY A 399 3.64 11.95 31.22
N SER A 400 3.06 11.11 32.07
CA SER A 400 3.78 10.08 32.82
C SER A 400 4.12 8.82 31.98
N GLY A 401 3.78 8.81 30.69
CA GLY A 401 3.94 7.70 29.74
C GLY A 401 3.06 6.48 30.01
N GLU A 402 1.99 6.62 30.80
CA GLU A 402 1.09 5.50 31.14
C GLU A 402 0.38 4.93 29.91
N GLU A 403 -0.16 5.79 29.05
CA GLU A 403 -0.83 5.38 27.82
C GLU A 403 0.12 4.62 26.88
N LEU A 404 1.34 5.14 26.70
CA LEU A 404 2.43 4.49 25.95
C LEU A 404 2.66 3.05 26.44
N ARG A 405 2.85 2.87 27.76
CA ARG A 405 3.10 1.54 28.33
C ARG A 405 1.89 0.62 28.19
N ARG A 406 0.67 1.14 28.39
CA ARG A 406 -0.57 0.37 28.21
C ARG A 406 -0.68 -0.18 26.79
N VAL A 407 -0.41 0.64 25.77
CA VAL A 407 -0.46 0.22 24.37
C VAL A 407 0.61 -0.85 24.08
N LEU A 408 1.85 -0.66 24.55
CA LEU A 408 2.91 -1.65 24.35
C LEU A 408 2.59 -3.00 25.03
N LEU A 409 2.08 -2.99 26.26
CA LEU A 409 1.71 -4.20 27.01
C LEU A 409 0.53 -4.95 26.37
N VAL A 410 -0.53 -4.24 25.96
CA VAL A 410 -1.70 -4.86 25.30
C VAL A 410 -1.32 -5.51 23.97
N ASN A 411 -0.27 -5.01 23.32
CA ASN A 411 0.25 -5.57 22.07
C ASN A 411 1.48 -6.48 22.30
N GLY A 412 1.63 -7.03 23.50
CA GLY A 412 2.50 -8.17 23.76
C GLY A 412 3.97 -7.86 24.02
N LEU A 413 4.37 -6.60 24.27
CA LEU A 413 5.70 -6.30 24.81
C LEU A 413 5.77 -6.80 26.28
N SER A 414 6.19 -8.05 26.47
CA SER A 414 5.92 -8.83 27.69
C SER A 414 6.51 -8.25 28.99
N TYR A 415 7.59 -7.48 28.90
CA TYR A 415 8.25 -6.85 30.04
C TYR A 415 8.52 -5.37 29.77
N ILE A 416 8.03 -4.52 30.67
CA ILE A 416 8.38 -3.10 30.80
C ILE A 416 8.61 -2.82 32.28
N SER A 417 9.76 -2.24 32.62
CA SER A 417 10.05 -1.81 33.98
C SER A 417 9.14 -0.65 34.40
N THR A 418 8.48 -0.79 35.55
CA THR A 418 7.53 0.18 36.09
C THR A 418 8.11 1.02 37.24
N THR A 419 9.34 0.75 37.66
CA THR A 419 9.94 1.33 38.86
C THR A 419 10.97 2.43 38.54
N GLY A 420 10.98 3.48 39.39
CA GLY A 420 12.05 4.46 39.50
C GLY A 420 12.59 5.04 38.17
N GLU A 421 13.91 4.99 38.02
CA GLU A 421 14.68 5.56 36.91
C GLU A 421 14.37 4.87 35.56
N ALA A 422 14.14 3.55 35.54
CA ALA A 422 13.94 2.79 34.30
C ALA A 422 12.71 3.26 33.51
N ARG A 423 11.65 3.69 34.22
CA ARG A 423 10.44 4.28 33.62
C ARG A 423 10.75 5.54 32.82
N ALA A 424 11.59 6.42 33.36
CA ALA A 424 11.98 7.66 32.69
C ALA A 424 12.90 7.37 31.48
N ARG A 425 13.80 6.40 31.62
CA ARG A 425 14.73 6.01 30.55
C ARG A 425 14.04 5.47 29.30
N LEU A 426 12.89 4.81 29.40
CA LEU A 426 12.13 4.39 28.22
C LEU A 426 11.66 5.58 27.37
N MET A 427 11.11 6.62 28.02
CA MET A 427 10.63 7.81 27.32
C MET A 427 11.80 8.61 26.74
N GLU A 428 12.89 8.71 27.49
CA GLU A 428 14.13 9.34 27.03
C GLU A 428 14.74 8.59 25.83
N TYR A 429 14.79 7.26 25.87
CA TYR A 429 15.21 6.41 24.76
C TYR A 429 14.45 6.73 23.48
N ILE A 430 13.10 6.74 23.55
CA ILE A 430 12.23 6.99 22.40
C ILE A 430 12.44 8.42 21.86
N SER A 431 12.53 9.40 22.76
CA SER A 431 12.69 10.82 22.41
C SER A 431 14.03 11.09 21.74
N LEU A 432 15.13 10.58 22.31
CA LEU A 432 16.50 10.85 21.86
C LEU A 432 16.92 10.02 20.64
N CYS A 433 16.23 8.92 20.34
CA CYS A 433 16.48 8.16 19.12
C CYS A 433 16.34 9.09 17.89
N LYS A 434 17.34 9.00 16.98
CA LYS A 434 17.40 9.78 15.73
C LYS A 434 17.34 8.88 14.49
N PRO A 435 16.14 8.50 14.04
CA PRO A 435 15.95 7.70 12.84
C PRO A 435 16.14 8.54 11.56
N GLU A 436 16.80 8.00 10.53
CA GLU A 436 17.07 8.74 9.28
C GLU A 436 15.95 8.75 8.20
N ARG A 437 15.29 7.61 7.92
CA ARG A 437 14.21 7.53 6.90
C ARG A 437 13.02 8.42 7.38
N ARG A 438 11.89 8.48 6.69
CA ARG A 438 10.64 9.04 7.25
C ARG A 438 9.49 8.16 6.82
N VAL A 439 8.41 8.10 7.59
CA VAL A 439 7.18 7.47 7.11
C VAL A 439 5.98 8.35 7.44
N THR A 440 5.07 8.44 6.49
CA THR A 440 3.84 9.21 6.59
C THR A 440 2.80 8.41 7.38
N CYS A 441 2.32 9.00 8.47
CA CYS A 441 1.17 8.51 9.21
C CYS A 441 -0.11 8.90 8.49
N VAL A 442 -1.04 7.95 8.38
CA VAL A 442 -2.40 8.21 7.93
C VAL A 442 -3.40 7.81 9.01
N SER A 443 -4.48 8.57 9.14
CA SER A 443 -5.49 8.38 10.20
C SER A 443 -6.70 7.53 9.78
N ARG A 444 -6.72 7.08 8.51
CA ARG A 444 -7.81 6.30 7.91
C ARG A 444 -7.28 5.30 6.88
N THR A 445 -8.05 4.25 6.63
CA THR A 445 -7.79 3.29 5.54
C THR A 445 -8.13 3.89 4.17
N GLY A 446 -7.89 3.13 3.10
CA GLY A 446 -8.18 3.54 1.73
C GLY A 446 -6.99 4.18 1.03
N TRP A 447 -7.26 4.98 0.00
CA TRP A 447 -6.22 5.52 -0.86
C TRP A 447 -5.48 6.73 -0.25
N HIS A 448 -4.15 6.67 -0.24
CA HIS A 448 -3.26 7.77 0.12
C HIS A 448 -2.16 7.91 -0.94
N GLY A 449 -2.24 8.94 -1.78
CA GLY A 449 -1.36 9.03 -2.95
C GLY A 449 -1.59 7.82 -3.88
N GLN A 450 -0.53 7.04 -4.13
CA GLN A 450 -0.53 5.84 -4.97
C GLN A 450 -0.65 4.53 -4.17
N VAL A 451 -0.70 4.61 -2.84
CA VAL A 451 -0.82 3.42 -1.98
C VAL A 451 -2.22 3.26 -1.43
N TYR A 452 -2.60 2.01 -1.20
CA TYR A 452 -3.84 1.65 -0.51
C TYR A 452 -3.50 1.13 0.88
N VAL A 453 -4.13 1.69 1.91
CA VAL A 453 -3.86 1.38 3.32
C VAL A 453 -5.02 0.60 3.93
N LEU A 454 -4.74 -0.58 4.45
CA LEU A 454 -5.61 -1.40 5.30
C LEU A 454 -5.12 -1.34 6.76
N GLN A 455 -5.82 -2.04 7.66
CA GLN A 455 -5.45 -2.09 9.08
C GLN A 455 -4.17 -2.89 9.33
N ASP A 456 -3.91 -3.90 8.50
CA ASP A 456 -2.84 -4.88 8.64
C ASP A 456 -1.86 -4.89 7.45
N GLU A 457 -2.16 -4.16 6.38
CA GLU A 457 -1.37 -4.15 5.14
C GLU A 457 -1.38 -2.77 4.47
N VAL A 458 -0.29 -2.44 3.78
CA VAL A 458 -0.23 -1.31 2.84
C VAL A 458 0.26 -1.85 1.49
N SER A 459 -0.45 -1.53 0.42
CA SER A 459 -0.16 -2.03 -0.93
C SER A 459 0.13 -0.87 -1.89
N GLY A 460 1.07 -1.09 -2.82
CA GLY A 460 1.43 -0.16 -3.90
C GLY A 460 2.82 0.46 -3.79
N GLU A 461 3.18 1.26 -4.80
CA GLU A 461 4.49 1.90 -4.89
C GLU A 461 4.68 2.90 -3.74
N GLY A 462 5.71 2.68 -2.92
CA GLY A 462 5.98 3.49 -1.73
C GLY A 462 5.25 3.02 -0.46
N ALA A 463 4.68 1.81 -0.43
CA ALA A 463 4.04 1.23 0.76
C ALA A 463 4.92 1.27 2.03
N GLU A 464 6.23 1.04 1.87
CA GLU A 464 7.25 1.16 2.92
C GLU A 464 7.27 2.54 3.61
N GLY A 465 6.77 3.58 2.94
CA GLY A 465 6.76 4.96 3.40
C GLY A 465 5.49 5.37 4.13
N VAL A 466 4.48 4.50 4.27
CA VAL A 466 3.16 4.87 4.84
C VAL A 466 2.76 3.89 5.93
N ILE A 467 2.18 4.40 7.01
CA ILE A 467 1.63 3.57 8.09
C ILE A 467 0.30 4.13 8.60
N LEU A 468 -0.65 3.24 8.89
CA LEU A 468 -1.89 3.60 9.57
C LEU A 468 -1.60 3.89 11.05
N GLN A 469 -1.87 5.12 11.47
CA GLN A 469 -1.78 5.54 12.86
C GLN A 469 -3.13 5.35 13.54
N THR A 470 -3.25 4.28 14.33
CA THR A 470 -4.45 4.02 15.14
C THR A 470 -4.15 4.23 16.62
N THR A 471 -5.05 4.91 17.33
CA THR A 471 -5.00 5.07 18.80
C THR A 471 -5.30 3.76 19.54
N SER A 472 -5.89 2.77 18.86
CA SER A 472 -6.09 1.41 19.36
C SER A 472 -6.06 0.38 18.22
N VAL A 473 -5.41 -0.76 18.46
CA VAL A 473 -5.25 -1.90 17.52
C VAL A 473 -6.53 -2.78 17.45
N GLN A 474 -7.67 -2.28 17.98
CA GLN A 474 -8.83 -3.13 18.31
C GLN A 474 -9.86 -3.31 17.18
N GLY A 475 -9.66 -2.72 16.01
CA GLY A 475 -10.46 -3.07 14.82
C GLY A 475 -9.84 -4.26 14.11
N ARG A 476 -10.62 -5.31 13.82
CA ARG A 476 -10.23 -6.40 12.91
C ARG A 476 -11.10 -6.35 11.64
N ASP A 477 -11.17 -5.17 11.01
CA ASP A 477 -11.75 -5.04 9.67
C ASP A 477 -10.81 -5.74 8.67
N PHE A 478 -11.34 -6.21 7.54
CA PHE A 478 -10.57 -6.83 6.44
C PHE A 478 -9.85 -8.16 6.72
N ARG A 479 -10.28 -8.93 7.74
CA ARG A 479 -9.74 -10.30 7.95
C ARG A 479 -9.89 -11.18 6.71
N VAL A 480 -8.98 -12.15 6.58
CA VAL A 480 -8.95 -13.11 5.49
C VAL A 480 -9.08 -14.53 6.05
N SER A 481 -9.88 -15.36 5.39
CA SER A 481 -9.98 -16.80 5.63
C SER A 481 -10.19 -17.50 4.28
N GLY A 482 -9.38 -18.50 3.99
CA GLY A 482 -9.34 -19.16 2.68
C GLY A 482 -8.67 -18.33 1.58
N THR A 483 -8.64 -18.91 0.39
CA THR A 483 -8.05 -18.38 -0.86
C THR A 483 -9.12 -17.77 -1.77
N THR A 484 -8.72 -17.04 -2.81
CA THR A 484 -9.67 -16.51 -3.81
C THR A 484 -10.28 -17.66 -4.62
N GLU A 485 -9.53 -18.73 -4.86
CA GLU A 485 -9.99 -19.98 -5.48
C GLU A 485 -11.14 -20.60 -4.70
N GLU A 486 -10.96 -20.83 -3.41
CA GLU A 486 -12.00 -21.40 -2.54
C GLU A 486 -13.21 -20.47 -2.43
N TRP A 487 -12.98 -19.15 -2.35
CA TRP A 487 -14.07 -18.17 -2.39
C TRP A 487 -14.85 -18.24 -3.71
N ARG A 488 -14.16 -18.42 -4.85
CA ARG A 488 -14.81 -18.59 -6.16
C ARG A 488 -15.69 -19.83 -6.19
N GLU A 489 -15.17 -20.95 -5.68
CA GLU A 489 -15.86 -22.24 -5.64
C GLU A 489 -17.10 -22.22 -4.72
N HIS A 490 -16.97 -21.62 -3.52
CA HIS A 490 -17.99 -21.74 -2.50
C HIS A 490 -18.95 -20.55 -2.42
N VAL A 491 -18.59 -19.38 -2.96
CA VAL A 491 -19.40 -18.15 -2.92
C VAL A 491 -19.64 -17.59 -4.32
N SER A 492 -18.58 -17.25 -5.05
CA SER A 492 -18.69 -16.45 -6.28
C SER A 492 -19.47 -17.15 -7.40
N ARG A 493 -19.33 -18.47 -7.55
CA ARG A 493 -20.00 -19.21 -8.64
C ARG A 493 -21.52 -19.06 -8.61
N TYR A 494 -22.10 -18.91 -7.42
CA TYR A 494 -23.55 -18.76 -7.22
C TYR A 494 -24.05 -17.35 -7.47
N CYS A 495 -23.16 -16.40 -7.76
CA CYS A 495 -23.54 -15.07 -8.20
C CYS A 495 -23.95 -15.07 -9.67
N THR A 496 -23.36 -15.94 -10.50
CA THR A 496 -23.68 -16.02 -11.93
C THR A 496 -25.15 -16.40 -12.10
N GLY A 497 -25.91 -15.67 -12.91
CA GLY A 497 -27.35 -15.87 -13.07
C GLY A 497 -28.18 -15.13 -12.01
N ASN A 498 -27.68 -15.01 -10.78
CA ASN A 498 -28.34 -14.35 -9.65
C ASN A 498 -28.04 -12.85 -9.55
N SER A 499 -28.91 -12.00 -10.12
CA SER A 499 -28.60 -10.59 -10.37
C SER A 499 -28.42 -9.75 -9.10
N ARG A 500 -29.22 -9.99 -8.04
CA ARG A 500 -29.12 -9.23 -6.78
C ARG A 500 -27.79 -9.53 -6.07
N VAL A 501 -27.37 -10.80 -6.11
CA VAL A 501 -26.13 -11.28 -5.51
C VAL A 501 -24.92 -10.76 -6.29
N ALA A 502 -24.89 -10.95 -7.61
CA ALA A 502 -23.81 -10.44 -8.46
C ALA A 502 -23.66 -8.91 -8.38
N PHE A 503 -24.77 -8.18 -8.33
CA PHE A 503 -24.76 -6.72 -8.14
C PHE A 503 -24.12 -6.32 -6.80
N ALA A 504 -24.54 -6.96 -5.70
CA ALA A 504 -24.02 -6.65 -4.37
C ALA A 504 -22.52 -6.99 -4.24
N VAL A 505 -22.09 -8.12 -4.80
CA VAL A 505 -20.66 -8.50 -4.84
C VAL A 505 -19.85 -7.51 -5.70
N SER A 506 -20.36 -7.11 -6.86
CA SER A 506 -19.71 -6.10 -7.72
C SER A 506 -19.54 -4.75 -7.02
N LEU A 507 -20.50 -4.37 -6.16
CA LEU A 507 -20.44 -3.14 -5.37
C LEU A 507 -19.25 -3.11 -4.40
N ALA A 508 -18.85 -4.27 -3.85
CA ALA A 508 -17.69 -4.35 -2.97
C ALA A 508 -16.39 -3.99 -3.71
N PHE A 509 -16.25 -4.41 -4.97
CA PHE A 509 -15.13 -4.03 -5.83
C PHE A 509 -15.19 -2.59 -6.34
N ALA A 510 -16.38 -2.00 -6.39
CA ALA A 510 -16.59 -0.64 -6.88
C ALA A 510 -16.11 0.45 -5.92
N ALA A 511 -16.14 0.21 -4.60
CA ALA A 511 -15.80 1.21 -3.60
C ALA A 511 -14.35 1.76 -3.76
N PRO A 512 -13.31 0.93 -3.98
CA PRO A 512 -11.96 1.43 -4.25
C PRO A 512 -11.84 2.29 -5.52
N LEU A 513 -12.73 2.10 -6.49
CA LEU A 513 -12.65 2.81 -7.78
C LEU A 513 -13.21 4.23 -7.73
N LEU A 514 -14.00 4.57 -6.71
CA LEU A 514 -14.64 5.89 -6.58
C LEU A 514 -13.65 7.05 -6.77
N ARG A 515 -12.47 6.98 -6.12
CA ARG A 515 -11.39 7.97 -6.27
C ARG A 515 -10.93 8.10 -7.71
N LEU A 516 -10.71 6.96 -8.35
CA LEU A 516 -10.00 6.83 -9.60
C LEU A 516 -10.86 7.32 -10.76
N VAL A 517 -12.18 7.08 -10.69
CA VAL A 517 -13.15 7.56 -11.68
C VAL A 517 -13.75 8.92 -11.33
N GLY A 518 -13.42 9.51 -10.17
CA GLY A 518 -13.88 10.83 -9.75
C GLY A 518 -15.35 10.88 -9.33
N MET A 519 -15.82 9.83 -8.65
CA MET A 519 -17.18 9.72 -8.13
C MET A 519 -17.24 9.84 -6.61
N ASP A 520 -18.33 10.45 -6.13
CA ASP A 520 -18.64 10.55 -4.71
C ASP A 520 -19.24 9.25 -4.16
N GLY A 521 -19.28 9.16 -2.83
CA GLY A 521 -19.94 8.06 -2.12
C GLY A 521 -21.45 7.98 -2.37
N GLY A 522 -22.02 6.85 -1.94
CA GLY A 522 -23.45 6.58 -2.12
C GLY A 522 -23.87 5.27 -1.48
N GLY A 523 -25.18 5.05 -1.46
CA GLY A 523 -25.79 3.86 -0.91
C GLY A 523 -26.66 3.12 -1.89
N TYR A 524 -26.81 1.83 -1.65
CA TYR A 524 -27.85 1.00 -2.22
C TYR A 524 -28.63 0.32 -1.10
N HIS A 525 -29.93 0.17 -1.29
CA HIS A 525 -30.83 -0.44 -0.32
C HIS A 525 -31.61 -1.55 -0.99
N LEU A 526 -31.43 -2.78 -0.52
CA LEU A 526 -32.19 -3.92 -0.98
C LEU A 526 -33.48 -4.00 -0.15
N LYS A 527 -34.63 -3.75 -0.80
CA LYS A 527 -35.96 -3.65 -0.17
C LYS A 527 -36.85 -4.82 -0.57
N GLY A 528 -37.49 -5.47 0.40
CA GLY A 528 -38.61 -6.38 0.14
C GLY A 528 -38.97 -7.25 1.34
N GLU A 529 -39.79 -8.27 1.12
CA GLU A 529 -40.42 -9.06 2.19
C GLU A 529 -39.45 -9.80 3.11
N SER A 530 -39.88 -10.08 4.34
CA SER A 530 -39.06 -10.83 5.28
C SER A 530 -38.69 -12.22 4.72
N THR A 531 -37.48 -12.70 5.02
CA THR A 531 -37.03 -14.06 4.65
C THR A 531 -36.86 -14.32 3.13
N ASP A 532 -36.63 -13.28 2.34
CA ASP A 532 -36.41 -13.37 0.88
C ASP A 532 -34.93 -13.51 0.44
N GLY A 533 -33.98 -13.48 1.38
CA GLY A 533 -32.54 -13.59 1.10
C GLY A 533 -31.74 -12.27 1.03
N LYS A 534 -32.34 -11.14 1.43
CA LYS A 534 -31.65 -9.82 1.52
C LYS A 534 -30.33 -9.86 2.30
N THR A 535 -30.38 -10.34 3.55
CA THR A 535 -29.21 -10.39 4.43
C THR A 535 -28.14 -11.33 3.87
N THR A 536 -28.53 -12.45 3.27
CA THR A 536 -27.60 -13.37 2.58
C THR A 536 -26.89 -12.68 1.42
N THR A 537 -27.60 -11.89 0.62
CA THR A 537 -27.02 -11.09 -0.47
C THR A 537 -25.98 -10.11 0.04
N MET A 538 -26.28 -9.41 1.14
CA MET A 538 -25.32 -8.52 1.80
C MET A 538 -24.11 -9.29 2.37
N LYS A 539 -24.31 -10.47 2.96
CA LYS A 539 -23.21 -11.32 3.47
C LYS A 539 -22.30 -11.81 2.34
N ALA A 540 -22.86 -12.18 1.19
CA ALA A 540 -22.07 -12.52 -0.01
C ALA A 540 -21.18 -11.35 -0.44
N ALA A 541 -21.73 -10.13 -0.52
CA ALA A 541 -20.93 -8.93 -0.79
C ALA A 541 -19.89 -8.64 0.30
N THR A 542 -20.25 -8.86 1.56
CA THR A 542 -19.36 -8.66 2.71
C THR A 542 -18.11 -9.53 2.60
N SER A 543 -18.29 -10.78 2.17
CA SER A 543 -17.20 -11.77 2.04
C SER A 543 -16.08 -11.34 1.09
N VAL A 544 -16.33 -10.40 0.17
CA VAL A 544 -15.25 -9.78 -0.62
C VAL A 544 -14.28 -9.05 0.31
N CYS A 545 -14.79 -8.17 1.15
CA CYS A 545 -13.99 -7.27 2.00
C CYS A 545 -13.50 -7.94 3.29
N GLY A 546 -14.28 -8.82 3.91
CA GLY A 546 -13.93 -9.45 5.18
C GLY A 546 -15.00 -10.40 5.72
N GLY A 547 -14.77 -10.94 6.93
CA GLY A 547 -15.62 -11.98 7.53
C GLY A 547 -16.88 -11.47 8.24
N PRO A 548 -17.54 -12.32 9.05
CA PRO A 548 -18.82 -12.00 9.72
C PRO A 548 -18.80 -10.73 10.58
N ASP A 549 -17.67 -10.41 11.21
CA ASP A 549 -17.51 -9.20 12.03
C ASP A 549 -17.39 -7.90 11.20
N TYR A 550 -17.39 -7.99 9.87
CA TYR A 550 -17.28 -6.83 8.98
C TYR A 550 -18.62 -6.12 8.79
N TRP A 551 -19.74 -6.82 8.59
CA TRP A 551 -21.03 -6.14 8.49
C TRP A 551 -21.55 -5.81 9.89
N GLN A 552 -22.48 -4.85 9.98
CA GLN A 552 -23.10 -4.48 11.25
C GLN A 552 -24.55 -4.10 11.02
N THR A 553 -25.36 -4.05 12.07
CA THR A 553 -26.75 -3.62 11.94
C THR A 553 -26.88 -2.09 11.99
N TRP A 554 -28.05 -1.57 11.62
CA TRP A 554 -28.36 -0.15 11.80
C TRP A 554 -28.52 0.28 13.26
N ARG A 555 -28.57 -0.65 14.22
CA ARG A 555 -28.62 -0.38 15.66
C ARG A 555 -27.29 0.14 16.20
N ALA A 556 -26.89 1.31 15.72
CA ALA A 556 -25.68 2.01 16.11
C ALA A 556 -25.91 3.52 16.09
N THR A 557 -25.25 4.24 17.01
CA THR A 557 -25.30 5.70 16.98
C THR A 557 -24.60 6.25 15.74
N GLY A 558 -25.05 7.40 15.22
CA GLY A 558 -24.37 8.05 14.09
C GLY A 558 -22.86 8.26 14.30
N ASN A 559 -22.40 8.46 15.55
CA ASN A 559 -20.98 8.59 15.88
C ASN A 559 -20.19 7.27 15.73
N ALA A 560 -20.82 6.14 16.07
CA ALA A 560 -20.22 4.82 15.88
C ALA A 560 -20.08 4.53 14.38
N LEU A 561 -21.11 4.84 13.60
CA LEU A 561 -21.09 4.69 12.13
C LEU A 561 -20.07 5.62 11.46
N GLU A 562 -19.91 6.85 11.96
CA GLU A 562 -18.83 7.78 11.53
C GLU A 562 -17.43 7.16 11.74
N GLY A 563 -17.22 6.53 12.89
CA GLY A 563 -15.99 5.80 13.18
C GLY A 563 -15.75 4.62 12.24
N CYS A 564 -16.80 3.85 11.94
CA CYS A 564 -16.72 2.70 11.03
C CYS A 564 -16.46 3.14 9.58
N ALA A 565 -17.14 4.18 9.11
CA ALA A 565 -16.95 4.76 7.78
C ALA A 565 -15.52 5.26 7.58
N SER A 566 -14.92 5.88 8.60
CA SER A 566 -13.50 6.29 8.57
C SER A 566 -12.54 5.11 8.50
N ARG A 567 -12.87 3.95 9.09
CA ARG A 567 -12.06 2.72 9.01
C ARG A 567 -12.30 1.91 7.74
N ARG A 568 -13.30 2.28 6.94
CA ARG A 568 -13.66 1.66 5.66
C ARG A 568 -13.69 2.69 4.54
N ASN A 569 -12.82 3.69 4.64
CA ASN A 569 -12.67 4.65 3.56
C ASN A 569 -12.12 3.92 2.32
N ASP A 570 -12.72 4.20 1.17
CA ASP A 570 -12.54 3.52 -0.12
C ASP A 570 -12.91 2.03 -0.13
N ALA A 571 -13.61 1.52 0.89
CA ALA A 571 -14.14 0.16 0.95
C ALA A 571 -15.66 0.16 1.12
N ALA A 572 -16.33 -0.95 0.79
CA ALA A 572 -17.78 -1.03 0.95
C ALA A 572 -18.21 -1.17 2.42
N MET A 573 -19.34 -0.60 2.79
CA MET A 573 -19.90 -0.68 4.14
C MET A 573 -21.25 -1.41 4.13
N MET A 574 -21.41 -2.42 4.95
CA MET A 574 -22.59 -3.31 4.94
C MET A 574 -23.42 -3.08 6.19
N LEU A 575 -24.71 -2.75 6.02
CA LEU A 575 -25.63 -2.32 7.07
C LEU A 575 -26.94 -3.11 7.03
N ASP A 576 -27.16 -3.99 8.00
CA ASP A 576 -28.35 -4.85 8.03
C ASP A 576 -29.50 -4.22 8.83
N GLU A 577 -30.72 -4.43 8.34
CA GLU A 577 -31.98 -4.14 9.04
C GLU A 577 -32.19 -2.67 9.44
N ILE A 578 -32.55 -1.83 8.46
CA ILE A 578 -32.76 -0.39 8.66
C ILE A 578 -33.84 -0.04 9.70
N ARG A 579 -34.76 -0.96 10.03
CA ARG A 579 -35.84 -0.70 11.00
C ARG A 579 -35.35 -0.62 12.44
N GLU A 580 -34.12 -1.03 12.74
CA GLU A 580 -33.56 -0.98 14.10
C GLU A 580 -33.23 0.43 14.59
N VAL A 581 -33.32 1.43 13.71
CA VAL A 581 -33.18 2.86 14.02
C VAL A 581 -34.42 3.60 13.54
N ASP A 582 -34.77 4.74 14.16
CA ASP A 582 -35.91 5.53 13.71
C ASP A 582 -35.67 6.15 12.31
N GLY A 583 -36.74 6.42 11.58
CA GLY A 583 -36.65 6.90 10.19
C GLY A 583 -35.92 8.23 10.01
N ARG A 584 -35.93 9.10 11.02
CA ARG A 584 -35.24 10.39 10.98
C ARG A 584 -33.73 10.19 11.14
N GLU A 585 -33.32 9.42 12.14
CA GLU A 585 -31.91 9.08 12.34
C GLU A 585 -31.36 8.25 11.17
N ALA A 586 -32.13 7.29 10.63
CA ALA A 586 -31.79 6.55 9.42
C ALA A 586 -31.47 7.47 8.23
N GLY A 587 -32.34 8.47 7.99
CA GLY A 587 -32.16 9.45 6.92
C GLY A 587 -30.90 10.30 7.11
N ASN A 588 -30.65 10.75 8.34
CA ASN A 588 -29.46 11.52 8.67
C ASN A 588 -28.16 10.71 8.51
N ILE A 589 -28.17 9.45 8.93
CA ILE A 589 -27.04 8.52 8.76
C ILE A 589 -26.78 8.27 7.27
N ALA A 590 -27.81 7.93 6.50
CA ALA A 590 -27.67 7.68 5.06
C ALA A 590 -27.09 8.91 4.33
N TYR A 591 -27.55 10.10 4.69
CA TYR A 591 -27.05 11.36 4.18
C TYR A 591 -25.57 11.59 4.53
N MET A 592 -25.20 11.37 5.79
CA MET A 592 -23.82 11.50 6.29
C MET A 592 -22.88 10.52 5.58
N LEU A 593 -23.27 9.25 5.46
CA LEU A 593 -22.48 8.21 4.81
C LEU A 593 -22.24 8.53 3.33
N ALA A 594 -23.30 8.93 2.60
CA ALA A 594 -23.21 9.27 1.18
C ALA A 594 -22.33 10.51 0.92
N ASN A 595 -22.39 11.52 1.79
CA ASN A 595 -21.60 12.74 1.63
C ASN A 595 -20.14 12.60 2.07
N GLY A 596 -19.79 11.55 2.82
CA GLY A 596 -18.40 11.32 3.17
C GLY A 596 -17.82 12.19 4.28
N GLN A 597 -18.66 12.82 5.11
CA GLN A 597 -18.20 13.77 6.13
C GLN A 597 -18.93 13.61 7.47
N GLY A 598 -18.15 13.58 8.54
CA GLY A 598 -18.64 13.57 9.93
C GLY A 598 -19.10 14.95 10.42
N LYS A 599 -19.77 14.99 11.57
CA LYS A 599 -20.22 16.24 12.18
C LYS A 599 -19.03 17.04 12.72
N GLY A 600 -18.99 18.34 12.40
CA GLY A 600 -18.02 19.27 13.01
C GLY A 600 -18.22 19.39 14.51
N ARG A 601 -17.12 19.36 15.27
CA ARG A 601 -17.13 19.56 16.73
C ARG A 601 -16.10 20.62 17.10
N ALA A 602 -16.42 21.46 18.08
CA ALA A 602 -15.43 22.33 18.70
C ALA A 602 -14.51 21.51 19.63
N GLY A 603 -13.25 21.91 19.71
CA GLY A 603 -12.28 21.51 20.70
C GLY A 603 -12.54 22.21 22.03
N THR A 604 -11.82 21.78 23.06
CA THR A 604 -11.89 22.38 24.40
C THR A 604 -11.31 23.79 24.46
N ASP A 605 -10.50 24.14 23.47
CA ASP A 605 -9.90 25.44 23.15
C ASP A 605 -10.82 26.33 22.29
N GLY A 606 -11.98 25.84 21.87
CA GLY A 606 -12.90 26.55 20.98
C GLY A 606 -12.53 26.47 19.50
N GLU A 607 -11.40 25.85 19.13
CA GLU A 607 -11.05 25.61 17.73
C GLU A 607 -11.86 24.47 17.12
N LEU A 608 -12.04 24.45 15.80
CA LEU A 608 -12.74 23.35 15.14
C LEU A 608 -11.85 22.11 15.09
N ARG A 609 -12.29 21.00 15.70
CA ARG A 609 -11.62 19.71 15.51
C ARG A 609 -11.72 19.28 14.05
N THR A 610 -10.64 18.70 13.54
CA THR A 610 -10.57 18.14 12.19
C THR A 610 -11.68 17.11 12.00
N ARG A 611 -12.53 17.33 10.99
CA ARG A 611 -13.67 16.45 10.69
C ARG A 611 -13.17 15.16 10.08
N LYS A 612 -13.75 14.03 10.50
CA LYS A 612 -13.55 12.76 9.80
C LYS A 612 -14.15 12.86 8.41
N GLN A 613 -13.40 12.38 7.42
CA GLN A 613 -13.81 12.31 6.04
C GLN A 613 -13.62 10.88 5.53
N TRP A 614 -14.49 10.46 4.63
CA TRP A 614 -14.40 9.18 3.95
C TRP A 614 -15.06 9.25 2.56
N ARG A 615 -14.84 8.23 1.75
CA ARG A 615 -15.53 7.99 0.49
C ARG A 615 -15.80 6.50 0.43
N LEU A 616 -17.07 6.10 0.40
CA LEU A 616 -17.44 4.69 0.41
C LEU A 616 -18.75 4.46 -0.35
N LEU A 617 -18.97 3.21 -0.73
CA LEU A 617 -20.30 2.72 -1.06
C LEU A 617 -20.85 1.97 0.14
N PHE A 618 -22.12 2.18 0.50
CA PHE A 618 -22.77 1.36 1.50
C PHE A 618 -23.91 0.54 0.90
N PHE A 619 -24.08 -0.69 1.38
CA PHE A 619 -25.18 -1.57 1.03
C PHE A 619 -26.02 -1.80 2.28
N SER A 620 -27.32 -1.57 2.15
CA SER A 620 -28.27 -1.66 3.24
C SER A 620 -29.40 -2.62 2.89
N THR A 621 -29.99 -3.26 3.89
CA THR A 621 -31.15 -4.16 3.74
C THR A 621 -32.31 -3.69 4.61
N GLY A 622 -33.53 -4.02 4.21
CA GLY A 622 -34.72 -3.76 5.02
C GLY A 622 -36.02 -4.15 4.33
N GLU A 623 -37.10 -4.16 5.12
CA GLU A 623 -38.47 -4.38 4.63
C GLU A 623 -39.09 -3.10 4.05
N LEU A 624 -38.69 -1.94 4.58
CA LEU A 624 -39.22 -0.63 4.22
C LEU A 624 -38.16 0.20 3.50
N SER A 625 -38.61 0.95 2.50
CA SER A 625 -37.83 2.04 1.94
C SER A 625 -37.48 3.08 3.00
N LEU A 626 -36.40 3.84 2.76
CA LEU A 626 -36.04 4.97 3.60
C LEU A 626 -37.17 6.04 3.65
N THR A 627 -37.91 6.19 2.55
CA THR A 627 -39.05 7.10 2.45
C THR A 627 -40.26 6.62 3.24
N GLU A 628 -40.64 5.35 3.11
CA GLU A 628 -41.72 4.74 3.93
C GLU A 628 -41.36 4.77 5.42
N HIS A 629 -40.10 4.49 5.75
CA HIS A 629 -39.63 4.46 7.13
C HIS A 629 -39.64 5.86 7.77
N ALA A 630 -39.19 6.88 7.05
CA ALA A 630 -39.31 8.28 7.50
C ALA A 630 -40.78 8.73 7.62
N ALA A 631 -41.62 8.35 6.65
CA ALA A 631 -43.04 8.71 6.67
C ALA A 631 -43.77 8.10 7.87
N LYS A 632 -43.46 6.86 8.27
CA LYS A 632 -43.99 6.24 9.49
C LYS A 632 -43.62 7.00 10.76
N ALA A 633 -42.48 7.69 10.76
CA ALA A 633 -42.05 8.56 11.87
C ALA A 633 -42.65 9.97 11.80
N GLY A 634 -43.57 10.25 10.86
CA GLY A 634 -44.16 11.57 10.66
C GLY A 634 -43.23 12.58 9.98
N GLU A 635 -42.11 12.13 9.42
CA GLU A 635 -41.07 12.96 8.83
C GLU A 635 -41.10 12.86 7.30
N ARG A 636 -40.74 13.95 6.61
CA ARG A 636 -40.55 13.95 5.15
C ARG A 636 -39.07 13.80 4.83
N THR A 637 -38.72 12.93 3.90
CA THR A 637 -37.34 12.80 3.42
C THR A 637 -36.92 14.03 2.62
N PHE A 638 -35.64 14.39 2.70
CA PHE A 638 -35.10 15.52 1.96
C PHE A 638 -35.04 15.21 0.45
N ALA A 639 -35.30 16.23 -0.37
CA ALA A 639 -35.09 16.18 -1.80
C ALA A 639 -33.67 15.69 -2.14
N GLY A 640 -33.56 14.68 -3.00
CA GLY A 640 -32.28 14.11 -3.44
C GLY A 640 -31.72 12.96 -2.57
N MET A 641 -32.36 12.59 -1.46
CA MET A 641 -31.97 11.40 -0.68
C MET A 641 -32.10 10.10 -1.49
N GLU A 642 -33.17 9.94 -2.28
CA GLU A 642 -33.38 8.74 -3.09
C GLU A 642 -32.33 8.54 -4.20
N VAL A 643 -31.69 9.63 -4.63
CA VAL A 643 -30.58 9.56 -5.60
C VAL A 643 -29.27 9.22 -4.88
N ARG A 644 -29.17 9.47 -3.56
CA ARG A 644 -28.00 9.17 -2.73
C ARG A 644 -28.03 7.76 -2.16
N MET A 645 -29.20 7.20 -1.90
CA MET A 645 -29.43 5.81 -1.50
C MET A 645 -30.45 5.19 -2.45
N ILE A 646 -29.96 4.48 -3.47
CA ILE A 646 -30.78 3.87 -4.52
C ILE A 646 -31.45 2.63 -3.97
N GLN A 647 -32.74 2.49 -4.21
CA GLN A 647 -33.52 1.37 -3.70
C GLN A 647 -33.69 0.31 -4.78
N ILE A 648 -33.39 -0.94 -4.49
CA ILE A 648 -33.51 -2.05 -5.43
C ILE A 648 -34.49 -3.05 -4.80
N PRO A 649 -35.58 -3.41 -5.50
CA PRO A 649 -36.44 -4.50 -5.08
C PRO A 649 -35.64 -5.80 -4.94
N SER A 650 -35.74 -6.45 -3.78
CA SER A 650 -35.06 -7.71 -3.48
C SER A 650 -35.60 -8.85 -4.33
N ASP A 651 -36.93 -8.91 -4.51
CA ASP A 651 -37.57 -9.97 -5.25
C ASP A 651 -37.12 -10.01 -6.72
N SER A 652 -36.63 -11.17 -7.13
CA SER A 652 -36.25 -11.50 -8.50
C SER A 652 -37.43 -11.97 -9.35
N GLY A 653 -38.59 -12.24 -8.72
CA GLY A 653 -39.78 -12.82 -9.34
C GLY A 653 -39.76 -14.35 -9.39
N LYS A 654 -38.80 -15.00 -8.72
CA LYS A 654 -38.67 -16.46 -8.66
C LYS A 654 -38.51 -16.97 -7.22
N PHE A 655 -37.29 -17.01 -6.70
CA PHE A 655 -36.96 -17.62 -5.41
C PHE A 655 -36.43 -16.58 -4.42
N GLY A 656 -37.20 -15.51 -4.19
CA GLY A 656 -36.75 -14.33 -3.43
C GLY A 656 -35.66 -13.59 -4.22
N VAL A 657 -34.50 -13.35 -3.62
CA VAL A 657 -33.35 -12.70 -4.30
C VAL A 657 -32.71 -13.54 -5.40
N PHE A 658 -33.01 -14.84 -5.50
CA PHE A 658 -32.35 -15.76 -6.43
C PHE A 658 -33.20 -16.03 -7.69
N GLU A 659 -32.59 -15.86 -8.85
CA GLU A 659 -33.12 -16.31 -10.14
C GLU A 659 -32.81 -17.78 -10.45
N GLU A 660 -31.68 -18.28 -9.95
CA GLU A 660 -31.14 -19.62 -10.19
C GLU A 660 -30.71 -20.29 -8.88
N LEU A 661 -31.06 -21.57 -8.73
CA LEU A 661 -30.77 -22.36 -7.54
C LEU A 661 -29.47 -23.16 -7.62
N HIS A 662 -28.79 -23.21 -8.78
CA HIS A 662 -27.51 -23.91 -8.95
C HIS A 662 -27.46 -25.35 -8.41
N GLY A 663 -28.55 -26.10 -8.54
CA GLY A 663 -28.67 -27.48 -8.08
C GLY A 663 -29.12 -27.66 -6.62
N PHE A 664 -29.39 -26.58 -5.89
CA PHE A 664 -30.04 -26.65 -4.57
C PHE A 664 -31.56 -26.83 -4.70
N ASP A 665 -32.17 -27.47 -3.71
CA ASP A 665 -33.62 -27.79 -3.71
C ASP A 665 -34.52 -26.56 -3.54
N SER A 666 -34.01 -25.47 -2.94
CA SER A 666 -34.77 -24.25 -2.69
C SER A 666 -33.88 -23.03 -2.52
N GLY A 667 -34.48 -21.83 -2.64
CA GLY A 667 -33.78 -20.58 -2.33
C GLY A 667 -33.29 -20.51 -0.89
N LYS A 668 -34.01 -21.14 0.05
CA LYS A 668 -33.58 -21.25 1.44
C LYS A 668 -32.31 -22.09 1.58
N ALA A 669 -32.23 -23.25 0.91
CA ALA A 669 -31.05 -24.10 0.93
C ALA A 669 -29.81 -23.39 0.35
N LEU A 670 -29.97 -22.66 -0.76
CA LEU A 670 -28.91 -21.84 -1.31
C LEU A 670 -28.49 -20.70 -0.35
N ALA A 671 -29.46 -20.08 0.33
CA ALA A 671 -29.17 -19.04 1.31
C ALA A 671 -28.37 -19.55 2.51
N GLU A 672 -28.74 -20.70 3.05
CA GLU A 672 -28.04 -21.39 4.15
C GLU A 672 -26.62 -21.78 3.72
N HIS A 673 -26.44 -22.28 2.49
CA HIS A 673 -25.11 -22.55 1.94
C HIS A 673 -24.24 -21.30 1.87
N LEU A 674 -24.78 -20.20 1.31
CA LEU A 674 -24.03 -18.93 1.22
C LEU A 674 -23.70 -18.35 2.59
N GLU A 675 -24.58 -18.49 3.58
CA GLU A 675 -24.31 -18.06 4.95
C GLU A 675 -23.14 -18.86 5.57
N TRP A 676 -23.13 -20.17 5.42
CA TRP A 676 -22.00 -21.00 5.83
C TRP A 676 -20.71 -20.63 5.07
N ALA A 677 -20.78 -20.54 3.73
CA ALA A 677 -19.61 -20.30 2.88
C ALA A 677 -18.97 -18.94 3.16
N THR A 678 -19.76 -17.88 3.30
CA THR A 678 -19.27 -16.53 3.60
C THR A 678 -18.70 -16.37 5.01
N SER A 679 -19.02 -17.30 5.93
CA SER A 679 -18.39 -17.38 7.25
C SER A 679 -17.03 -18.10 7.25
N SER A 680 -16.73 -18.86 6.19
CA SER A 680 -15.52 -19.69 6.06
C SER A 680 -14.51 -19.12 5.06
N TYR A 681 -15.01 -18.53 3.97
CA TYR A 681 -14.21 -18.02 2.84
C TYR A 681 -14.50 -16.54 2.64
N TYR A 682 -13.55 -15.68 2.98
CA TYR A 682 -13.74 -14.23 2.92
C TYR A 682 -12.42 -13.45 2.89
N GLY A 683 -12.48 -12.20 2.45
CA GLY A 683 -11.40 -11.21 2.47
C GLY A 683 -10.33 -11.38 1.40
N SER A 684 -10.05 -12.63 0.97
CA SER A 684 -9.07 -12.94 -0.07
C SER A 684 -9.30 -12.21 -1.40
N PRO A 685 -10.55 -12.08 -1.93
CA PRO A 685 -10.75 -11.45 -3.24
C PRO A 685 -10.44 -9.94 -3.21
N PHE A 686 -10.71 -9.26 -2.08
CA PHE A 686 -10.39 -7.84 -1.94
C PHE A 686 -8.88 -7.61 -1.86
N ARG A 687 -8.12 -8.51 -1.22
CA ARG A 687 -6.64 -8.43 -1.19
C ARG A 687 -6.07 -8.55 -2.60
N GLU A 688 -6.53 -9.52 -3.36
CA GLU A 688 -6.09 -9.73 -4.73
C GLU A 688 -6.47 -8.56 -5.64
N TRP A 689 -7.68 -8.03 -5.48
CA TRP A 689 -8.15 -6.83 -6.16
C TRP A 689 -7.26 -5.61 -5.91
N LEU A 690 -6.91 -5.34 -4.64
CA LEU A 690 -6.05 -4.22 -4.29
C LEU A 690 -4.62 -4.41 -4.80
N LYS A 691 -4.09 -5.63 -4.77
CA LYS A 691 -2.77 -5.95 -5.36
C LYS A 691 -2.76 -5.68 -6.85
N ALA A 692 -3.79 -6.11 -7.58
CA ALA A 692 -3.90 -5.85 -9.00
C ALA A 692 -4.05 -4.36 -9.31
N LEU A 693 -4.91 -3.64 -8.57
CA LEU A 693 -5.09 -2.20 -8.72
C LEU A 693 -3.82 -1.40 -8.47
N THR A 694 -3.05 -1.79 -7.46
CA THR A 694 -1.82 -1.07 -7.10
C THR A 694 -0.62 -1.44 -7.98
N ALA A 695 -0.64 -2.59 -8.65
CA ALA A 695 0.38 -2.99 -9.60
C ALA A 695 0.35 -2.17 -10.91
N ASP A 696 -0.85 -1.78 -11.39
CA ASP A 696 -1.02 -0.90 -12.56
C ASP A 696 -2.16 0.11 -12.33
N LEU A 697 -1.94 1.04 -11.40
CA LEU A 697 -2.96 2.00 -10.99
C LEU A 697 -3.41 2.89 -12.15
N ASN A 698 -2.47 3.35 -12.97
CA ASN A 698 -2.77 4.25 -14.08
C ASN A 698 -3.50 3.53 -15.22
N GLY A 699 -3.04 2.33 -15.60
CA GLY A 699 -3.66 1.54 -16.66
C GLY A 699 -5.06 1.07 -16.27
N LEU A 700 -5.24 0.54 -15.06
CA LEU A 700 -6.57 0.14 -14.58
C LEU A 700 -7.51 1.33 -14.38
N THR A 701 -7.01 2.49 -13.97
CA THR A 701 -7.83 3.72 -13.92
C THR A 701 -8.33 4.12 -15.31
N ALA A 702 -7.47 4.04 -16.34
CA ALA A 702 -7.86 4.35 -17.72
C ALA A 702 -8.90 3.35 -18.24
N GLN A 703 -8.71 2.04 -17.99
CA GLN A 703 -9.68 1.00 -18.34
C GLN A 703 -11.02 1.21 -17.63
N ALA A 704 -11.01 1.48 -16.32
CA ALA A 704 -12.19 1.77 -15.53
C ALA A 704 -12.98 2.97 -16.09
N LYS A 705 -12.30 4.08 -16.44
CA LYS A 705 -12.95 5.24 -17.07
C LYS A 705 -13.55 4.92 -18.43
N SER A 706 -12.88 4.08 -19.23
CA SER A 706 -13.40 3.66 -20.54
C SER A 706 -14.66 2.81 -20.40
N LEU A 707 -14.61 1.77 -19.56
CA LEU A 707 -15.76 0.91 -19.25
C LEU A 707 -16.92 1.70 -18.65
N MET A 708 -16.63 2.64 -17.74
CA MET A 708 -17.64 3.51 -17.16
C MET A 708 -18.41 4.29 -18.23
N LYS A 709 -17.69 4.88 -19.20
CA LYS A 709 -18.32 5.62 -20.31
C LYS A 709 -19.20 4.71 -21.18
N GLU A 710 -18.69 3.53 -21.51
CA GLU A 710 -19.41 2.52 -22.29
C GLU A 710 -20.70 2.08 -21.59
N TYR A 711 -20.61 1.71 -20.31
CA TYR A 711 -21.75 1.18 -19.56
C TYR A 711 -22.77 2.25 -19.21
N THR A 712 -22.35 3.49 -18.91
CA THR A 712 -23.29 4.60 -18.79
C THR A 712 -24.11 4.77 -20.07
N ALA A 713 -23.47 4.75 -21.25
CA ALA A 713 -24.18 4.85 -22.53
C ALA A 713 -25.12 3.65 -22.75
N ALA A 714 -24.68 2.43 -22.44
CA ALA A 714 -25.47 1.21 -22.62
C ALA A 714 -26.64 1.06 -21.63
N LEU A 715 -26.60 1.75 -20.48
CA LEU A 715 -27.63 1.67 -19.44
C LEU A 715 -28.60 2.86 -19.44
N THR A 716 -28.27 3.97 -20.13
CA THR A 716 -29.09 5.18 -20.12
C THR A 716 -30.36 5.03 -20.99
N PRO A 717 -31.58 5.21 -20.43
CA PRO A 717 -32.81 5.29 -21.22
C PRO A 717 -32.85 6.53 -22.13
N LYS A 718 -33.53 6.45 -23.28
CA LYS A 718 -33.58 7.51 -24.31
C LYS A 718 -34.11 8.88 -23.81
N ASP A 719 -34.95 8.89 -22.77
CA ASP A 719 -35.56 10.11 -22.20
C ASP A 719 -35.24 10.30 -20.69
N ALA A 720 -34.02 9.94 -20.29
CA ALA A 720 -33.62 10.00 -18.88
C ALA A 720 -33.48 11.45 -18.37
N GLY A 721 -34.25 11.82 -17.34
CA GLY A 721 -34.02 13.07 -16.60
C GLY A 721 -32.72 13.07 -15.79
N ASN A 722 -32.27 14.24 -15.33
CA ASN A 722 -31.01 14.41 -14.59
C ASN A 722 -30.86 13.50 -13.35
N GLN A 723 -31.96 13.20 -12.64
CA GLN A 723 -31.93 12.27 -11.51
C GLN A 723 -31.66 10.82 -11.96
N VAL A 724 -32.28 10.39 -13.06
CA VAL A 724 -32.06 9.07 -13.66
C VAL A 724 -30.64 8.95 -14.18
N GLY A 725 -30.11 9.98 -14.85
CA GLY A 725 -28.72 10.00 -15.31
C GLY A 725 -27.70 9.82 -14.18
N ARG A 726 -27.94 10.44 -13.01
CA ARG A 726 -27.08 10.24 -11.81
C ARG A 726 -27.16 8.82 -11.26
N ALA A 727 -28.36 8.22 -11.25
CA ALA A 727 -28.53 6.83 -10.84
C ALA A 727 -27.83 5.87 -11.81
N VAL A 728 -28.00 6.07 -13.12
CA VAL A 728 -27.36 5.26 -14.17
C VAL A 728 -25.84 5.28 -14.03
N ASN A 729 -25.22 6.43 -13.78
CA ASN A 729 -23.78 6.49 -13.52
C ASN A 729 -23.38 5.60 -12.33
N ARG A 730 -24.16 5.58 -11.26
CA ARG A 730 -23.87 4.73 -10.09
C ARG A 730 -24.02 3.24 -10.42
N PHE A 731 -25.04 2.86 -11.18
CA PHE A 731 -25.18 1.49 -11.67
C PHE A 731 -24.00 1.11 -12.60
N ALA A 732 -23.63 1.98 -13.53
CA ALA A 732 -22.49 1.77 -14.43
C ALA A 732 -21.17 1.56 -13.67
N LEU A 733 -20.95 2.28 -12.56
CA LEU A 733 -19.80 2.08 -11.66
C LEU A 733 -19.76 0.64 -11.12
N VAL A 734 -20.90 0.11 -10.68
CA VAL A 734 -21.00 -1.25 -10.13
C VAL A 734 -20.75 -2.30 -11.22
N ALA A 735 -21.38 -2.15 -12.40
CA ALA A 735 -21.11 -3.03 -13.54
C ALA A 735 -19.63 -3.00 -13.92
N MET A 736 -19.04 -1.81 -14.07
CA MET A 736 -17.64 -1.64 -14.46
C MET A 736 -16.70 -2.31 -13.47
N ALA A 737 -16.94 -2.19 -12.17
CA ALA A 737 -16.11 -2.81 -11.16
C ALA A 737 -16.18 -4.35 -11.20
N GLY A 738 -17.39 -4.91 -11.30
CA GLY A 738 -17.59 -6.35 -11.41
C GLY A 738 -16.96 -6.94 -12.67
N GLU A 739 -17.08 -6.25 -13.81
CA GLU A 739 -16.45 -6.66 -15.07
C GLU A 739 -14.93 -6.57 -15.01
N LEU A 740 -14.38 -5.51 -14.39
CA LEU A 740 -12.94 -5.37 -14.24
C LEU A 740 -12.37 -6.45 -13.31
N ALA A 741 -13.04 -6.76 -12.20
CA ALA A 741 -12.67 -7.88 -11.32
C ALA A 741 -12.78 -9.24 -12.03
N THR A 742 -13.76 -9.39 -12.94
CA THR A 742 -13.93 -10.58 -13.78
C THR A 742 -12.78 -10.76 -14.76
N ARG A 743 -12.39 -9.70 -15.47
CA ARG A 743 -11.25 -9.72 -16.42
C ARG A 743 -9.91 -10.03 -15.75
N LEU A 744 -9.77 -9.71 -14.47
CA LEU A 744 -8.60 -10.06 -13.65
C LEU A 744 -8.66 -11.47 -13.07
N GLY A 745 -9.73 -12.23 -13.32
CA GLY A 745 -9.89 -13.62 -12.86
C GLY A 745 -10.40 -13.78 -11.42
N ILE A 746 -10.69 -12.68 -10.71
CA ILE A 746 -11.02 -12.68 -9.28
C ILE A 746 -12.43 -13.24 -9.03
N THR A 747 -13.40 -12.87 -9.85
CA THR A 747 -14.79 -13.35 -9.68
C THR A 747 -14.98 -14.76 -10.24
N GLY A 748 -14.27 -15.11 -11.31
CA GLY A 748 -14.50 -16.34 -12.08
C GLY A 748 -15.81 -16.33 -12.89
N TRP A 749 -16.47 -15.18 -13.06
CA TRP A 749 -17.70 -15.07 -13.84
C TRP A 749 -17.42 -15.04 -15.35
N PRO A 750 -18.42 -15.36 -16.19
CA PRO A 750 -18.35 -15.03 -17.61
C PRO A 750 -18.38 -13.51 -17.82
N GLU A 751 -17.65 -13.00 -18.82
CA GLU A 751 -17.71 -11.58 -19.19
C GLU A 751 -19.14 -11.15 -19.53
N GLY A 752 -19.55 -9.98 -19.04
CA GLY A 752 -20.90 -9.43 -19.20
C GLY A 752 -21.88 -9.79 -18.09
N GLU A 753 -21.52 -10.69 -17.16
CA GLU A 753 -22.40 -11.07 -16.05
C GLU A 753 -22.68 -9.92 -15.09
N ALA A 754 -21.68 -9.11 -14.75
CA ALA A 754 -21.86 -7.98 -13.85
C ALA A 754 -22.66 -6.86 -14.53
N LEU A 755 -22.46 -6.65 -15.83
CA LEU A 755 -23.28 -5.73 -16.62
C LEU A 755 -24.74 -6.20 -16.72
N ARG A 756 -24.96 -7.50 -16.96
CA ARG A 756 -26.30 -8.11 -16.99
C ARG A 756 -27.02 -7.93 -15.65
N ALA A 757 -26.38 -8.32 -14.56
CA ALA A 757 -26.93 -8.20 -13.21
C ALA A 757 -27.31 -6.75 -12.88
N THR A 758 -26.40 -5.81 -13.17
CA THR A 758 -26.63 -4.37 -12.99
C THR A 758 -27.80 -3.88 -13.82
N ARG A 759 -27.93 -4.30 -15.08
CA ARG A 759 -29.06 -3.91 -15.94
C ARG A 759 -30.39 -4.41 -15.40
N VAL A 760 -30.43 -5.64 -14.88
CA VAL A 760 -31.63 -6.19 -14.24
C VAL A 760 -32.02 -5.36 -13.01
N CYS A 761 -31.06 -5.05 -12.13
CA CYS A 761 -31.30 -4.21 -10.96
C CYS A 761 -31.73 -2.77 -11.32
N LEU A 762 -31.11 -2.16 -12.33
CA LEU A 762 -31.50 -0.84 -12.85
C LEU A 762 -32.93 -0.85 -13.38
N ASN A 763 -33.31 -1.87 -14.16
CA ASN A 763 -34.66 -2.00 -14.69
C ASN A 763 -35.69 -2.24 -13.58
N ALA A 764 -35.35 -3.02 -12.56
CA ALA A 764 -36.20 -3.21 -11.38
C ALA A 764 -36.42 -1.88 -10.64
N TRP A 765 -35.36 -1.09 -10.43
CA TRP A 765 -35.47 0.25 -9.84
C TRP A 765 -36.30 1.22 -10.71
N LEU A 766 -36.08 1.23 -12.03
CA LEU A 766 -36.86 2.07 -12.95
C LEU A 766 -38.35 1.71 -12.93
N LYS A 767 -38.67 0.41 -12.85
CA LYS A 767 -40.04 -0.10 -12.77
C LYS A 767 -40.70 0.29 -11.45
N ASP A 768 -40.02 0.10 -10.32
CA ASP A 768 -40.51 0.47 -8.98
C ASP A 768 -40.74 1.99 -8.85
N ARG A 769 -39.85 2.78 -9.47
CA ARG A 769 -39.99 4.23 -9.57
C ARG A 769 -41.20 4.66 -10.44
N GLY A 770 -41.62 3.84 -11.40
CA GLY A 770 -42.80 4.09 -12.25
C GLY A 770 -42.67 5.21 -13.29
N HIS A 771 -41.55 5.95 -13.35
CA HIS A 771 -41.38 7.08 -14.27
C HIS A 771 -39.91 7.49 -14.50
N THR A 772 -39.62 8.09 -15.67
CA THR A 772 -38.30 8.63 -16.03
C THR A 772 -38.09 10.10 -15.64
N ALA A 773 -39.16 10.81 -15.24
CA ALA A 773 -39.14 12.21 -14.81
C ALA A 773 -38.63 12.39 -13.36
N ASN A 774 -38.40 13.65 -12.92
CA ASN A 774 -38.05 13.91 -11.52
C ASN A 774 -39.27 13.66 -10.62
N GLN A 775 -39.05 13.06 -9.45
CA GLN A 775 -40.13 12.69 -8.54
C GLN A 775 -40.88 13.90 -7.97
N GLU A 776 -40.18 15.02 -7.76
CA GLU A 776 -40.81 16.29 -7.38
C GLU A 776 -41.83 16.77 -8.43
N ASP A 777 -41.55 16.52 -9.71
CA ASP A 777 -42.42 16.92 -10.80
C ASP A 777 -43.71 16.09 -10.79
N ILE A 778 -43.61 14.81 -10.43
CA ILE A 778 -44.76 13.90 -10.36
C ILE A 778 -45.56 14.08 -9.09
N ALA A 779 -44.90 14.22 -7.93
CA ALA A 779 -45.59 14.56 -6.68
C ALA A 779 -46.37 15.88 -6.82
N ALA A 780 -45.82 16.86 -7.53
CA ALA A 780 -46.53 18.10 -7.83
C ALA A 780 -47.74 17.88 -8.75
N LEU A 781 -47.59 17.10 -9.83
CA LEU A 781 -48.70 16.77 -10.74
C LEU A 781 -49.80 15.97 -10.05
N GLU A 782 -49.44 15.01 -9.21
CA GLU A 782 -50.38 14.19 -8.44
C GLU A 782 -51.11 15.06 -7.42
N GLN A 783 -50.42 15.96 -6.70
CA GLN A 783 -51.05 16.93 -5.80
C GLN A 783 -52.08 17.81 -6.54
N VAL A 784 -51.76 18.27 -7.75
CA VAL A 784 -52.70 18.99 -8.60
C VAL A 784 -53.92 18.11 -8.91
N ARG A 785 -53.71 16.91 -9.47
CA ARG A 785 -54.80 15.99 -9.83
C ARG A 785 -55.69 15.69 -8.61
N SER A 786 -55.11 15.25 -7.50
CA SER A 786 -55.82 14.95 -6.26
C SER A 786 -56.63 16.14 -5.74
N PHE A 787 -56.10 17.36 -5.86
CA PHE A 787 -56.86 18.56 -5.50
C PHE A 787 -58.09 18.70 -6.41
N PHE A 788 -57.94 18.62 -7.73
CA PHE A 788 -59.07 18.73 -8.66
C PHE A 788 -60.11 17.62 -8.43
N THR A 789 -59.69 16.36 -8.31
CA THR A 789 -60.59 15.22 -8.08
C THR A 789 -61.41 15.40 -6.80
N ALA A 790 -60.76 15.77 -5.69
CA ALA A 790 -61.42 15.91 -4.39
C ALA A 790 -62.29 17.17 -4.27
N ASN A 791 -62.00 18.21 -5.07
CA ASN A 791 -62.57 19.54 -4.86
C ASN A 791 -63.38 20.11 -6.03
N GLN A 792 -63.50 19.38 -7.15
CA GLN A 792 -64.17 19.85 -8.37
C GLN A 792 -65.61 20.36 -8.18
N TYR A 793 -66.32 19.92 -7.14
CA TYR A 793 -67.70 20.33 -6.83
C TYR A 793 -67.82 21.24 -5.59
N SER A 794 -66.75 21.44 -4.84
CA SER A 794 -66.79 22.11 -3.53
C SER A 794 -65.90 23.35 -3.44
N ARG A 795 -64.84 23.45 -4.26
CA ARG A 795 -63.92 24.60 -4.27
C ARG A 795 -63.97 25.40 -5.58
N PHE A 796 -64.85 25.04 -6.52
CA PHE A 796 -65.04 25.76 -7.77
C PHE A 796 -66.47 26.26 -7.87
N ALA A 797 -66.65 27.56 -8.07
CA ALA A 797 -67.97 28.13 -8.34
C ALA A 797 -68.47 27.70 -9.71
N ASP A 798 -69.77 27.44 -9.83
CA ASP A 798 -70.35 27.12 -11.13
C ASP A 798 -70.36 28.37 -12.03
N TRP A 799 -70.00 28.19 -13.30
CA TRP A 799 -69.90 29.28 -14.27
C TRP A 799 -71.26 29.88 -14.64
N HIS A 800 -72.33 29.09 -14.63
CA HIS A 800 -73.67 29.50 -15.07
C HIS A 800 -74.66 29.64 -13.91
N ASP A 801 -74.47 28.91 -12.80
CA ASP A 801 -75.33 28.99 -11.62
C ASP A 801 -74.76 29.95 -10.57
N GLU A 802 -75.39 31.13 -10.45
CA GLU A 802 -75.04 32.17 -9.47
C GLU A 802 -75.27 31.75 -8.01
N ARG A 803 -76.07 30.69 -7.76
CA ARG A 803 -76.33 30.18 -6.40
C ARG A 803 -75.19 29.32 -5.86
N ASN A 804 -74.31 28.84 -6.75
CA ASN A 804 -73.15 28.03 -6.36
C ASN A 804 -71.89 28.91 -6.22
N ARG A 805 -71.66 29.42 -4.99
CA ARG A 805 -70.49 30.25 -4.64
C ARG A 805 -69.83 29.75 -3.36
N PRO A 806 -68.92 28.76 -3.43
CA PRO A 806 -68.24 28.25 -2.24
C PRO A 806 -67.39 29.32 -1.55
N GLY A 807 -67.50 29.44 -0.22
CA GLY A 807 -66.80 30.49 0.55
C GLY A 807 -65.26 30.42 0.48
N ASN A 808 -64.70 29.25 0.16
CA ASN A 808 -63.26 29.02 -0.01
C ASN A 808 -62.88 28.69 -1.47
N MET A 809 -63.62 29.20 -2.46
CA MET A 809 -63.39 28.88 -3.86
C MET A 809 -61.98 29.26 -4.35
N VAL A 810 -61.40 28.42 -5.20
CA VAL A 810 -60.10 28.66 -5.87
C VAL A 810 -60.27 29.10 -7.32
N GLY A 811 -61.49 29.07 -7.84
CA GLY A 811 -61.79 29.32 -9.24
C GLY A 811 -63.21 28.97 -9.65
N TRP A 812 -63.42 28.79 -10.95
CA TRP A 812 -64.70 28.44 -11.55
C TRP A 812 -64.63 27.12 -12.31
N ARG A 813 -65.77 26.43 -12.38
CA ARG A 813 -65.99 25.25 -13.20
C ARG A 813 -67.07 25.56 -14.22
N ARG A 814 -66.75 25.41 -15.51
CA ARG A 814 -67.68 25.60 -16.62
C ARG A 814 -67.92 24.26 -17.30
N VAL A 815 -69.19 23.89 -17.46
CA VAL A 815 -69.59 22.70 -18.19
C VAL A 815 -70.40 23.12 -19.40
N GLU A 816 -69.86 22.83 -20.58
CA GLU A 816 -70.59 22.96 -21.82
C GLU A 816 -71.27 21.62 -22.10
N LYS A 817 -72.61 21.61 -22.04
CA LYS A 817 -73.39 20.41 -22.24
C LYS A 817 -73.26 19.96 -23.69
N GLY A 818 -72.85 18.71 -23.90
CA GLY A 818 -72.88 18.08 -25.21
C GLY A 818 -74.32 17.82 -25.69
N SER A 819 -74.50 17.66 -27.00
CA SER A 819 -75.76 17.24 -27.61
C SER A 819 -75.71 15.78 -28.05
N THR A 820 -76.61 14.96 -27.49
CA THR A 820 -76.78 13.54 -27.87
C THR A 820 -77.19 13.39 -29.35
N ALA A 821 -77.83 14.41 -29.93
CA ALA A 821 -78.23 14.42 -31.35
C ALA A 821 -77.08 14.74 -32.32
N GLN A 822 -75.99 15.35 -31.84
CA GLN A 822 -74.83 15.74 -32.64
C GLN A 822 -73.57 14.93 -32.31
N GLY A 823 -73.65 13.94 -31.41
CA GLY A 823 -72.52 13.09 -31.03
C GLY A 823 -71.40 13.82 -30.28
N THR A 824 -71.66 15.02 -29.76
CA THR A 824 -70.67 15.84 -29.04
C THR A 824 -70.73 15.57 -27.54
N GLU A 825 -69.59 15.28 -26.91
CA GLU A 825 -69.49 15.07 -25.46
C GLU A 825 -69.52 16.39 -24.66
N ALA A 826 -69.81 16.29 -23.35
CA ALA A 826 -69.80 17.45 -22.47
C ALA A 826 -68.36 17.86 -22.11
N ILE A 827 -68.01 19.13 -22.35
CA ILE A 827 -66.66 19.64 -22.09
C ILE A 827 -66.66 20.36 -20.74
N THR A 828 -65.80 19.92 -19.83
CA THR A 828 -65.58 20.60 -18.53
C THR A 828 -64.27 21.39 -18.59
N THR A 829 -64.34 22.68 -18.26
CA THR A 829 -63.18 23.56 -18.15
C THR A 829 -63.12 24.16 -16.74
N PHE A 830 -61.93 24.19 -16.17
CA PHE A 830 -61.68 24.80 -14.88
C PHE A 830 -60.83 26.07 -15.03
N TYR A 831 -61.19 27.12 -14.31
CA TYR A 831 -60.52 28.41 -14.33
C TYR A 831 -60.00 28.73 -12.93
N VAL A 832 -58.71 28.58 -12.71
CA VAL A 832 -58.08 28.73 -11.40
C VAL A 832 -57.48 30.13 -11.24
N MET A 833 -57.77 30.78 -10.11
CA MET A 833 -57.17 32.06 -9.76
C MET A 833 -55.70 31.92 -9.36
N PRO A 834 -54.85 32.94 -9.57
CA PRO A 834 -53.45 32.88 -9.14
C PRO A 834 -53.22 32.60 -7.65
N SER A 835 -54.11 33.07 -6.78
CA SER A 835 -54.09 32.77 -5.33
C SER A 835 -54.44 31.30 -5.06
N GLY A 836 -55.50 30.80 -5.68
CA GLY A 836 -55.88 29.38 -5.62
C GLY A 836 -54.79 28.46 -6.18
N TRP A 837 -54.12 28.87 -7.26
CA TRP A 837 -53.01 28.10 -7.82
C TRP A 837 -51.81 28.01 -6.87
N LYS A 838 -51.50 29.09 -6.13
CA LYS A 838 -50.47 29.04 -5.08
C LYS A 838 -50.84 28.10 -3.94
N GLU A 839 -52.13 28.00 -3.60
CA GLU A 839 -52.63 27.04 -2.60
C GLU A 839 -52.48 25.60 -3.12
N ILE A 840 -52.94 25.33 -4.34
CA ILE A 840 -52.84 24.01 -4.98
C ILE A 840 -51.38 23.57 -5.09
N CYS A 841 -50.45 24.49 -5.37
CA CYS A 841 -49.02 24.22 -5.50
C CYS A 841 -48.24 24.33 -4.19
N ARG A 842 -48.88 24.35 -3.02
CA ARG A 842 -48.17 24.53 -1.74
C ARG A 842 -47.05 23.51 -1.58
N GLY A 843 -45.83 23.99 -1.34
CA GLY A 843 -44.62 23.16 -1.25
C GLY A 843 -43.84 23.00 -2.56
N PHE A 844 -44.35 23.53 -3.68
CA PHE A 844 -43.72 23.47 -5.00
C PHE A 844 -43.67 24.87 -5.67
N ASP A 845 -42.81 25.05 -6.68
CA ASP A 845 -42.78 26.28 -7.48
C ASP A 845 -44.01 26.33 -8.42
N PRO A 846 -44.97 27.27 -8.22
CA PRO A 846 -46.21 27.30 -9.00
C PRO A 846 -45.99 27.52 -10.51
N ARG A 847 -44.91 28.19 -10.92
CA ARG A 847 -44.62 28.40 -12.35
C ARG A 847 -44.11 27.10 -12.98
N LYS A 848 -43.27 26.36 -12.26
CA LYS A 848 -42.76 25.06 -12.70
C LYS A 848 -43.91 24.06 -12.83
N VAL A 849 -44.78 23.97 -11.83
CA VAL A 849 -45.95 23.07 -11.86
C VAL A 849 -46.90 23.42 -13.01
N ALA A 850 -47.15 24.70 -13.27
CA ALA A 850 -48.01 25.11 -14.39
C ALA A 850 -47.44 24.67 -15.76
N ARG A 851 -46.10 24.74 -15.94
CA ARG A 851 -45.47 24.20 -17.16
C ARG A 851 -45.63 22.70 -17.26
N LEU A 852 -45.39 21.96 -16.17
CA LEU A 852 -45.58 20.51 -16.14
C LEU A 852 -47.02 20.11 -16.50
N CYS A 853 -48.02 20.85 -15.99
CA CYS A 853 -49.41 20.62 -16.36
C CYS A 853 -49.69 20.94 -17.84
N ALA A 854 -49.04 21.95 -18.41
CA ALA A 854 -49.17 22.29 -19.83
C ALA A 854 -48.53 21.21 -20.72
N ASP A 855 -47.33 20.75 -20.37
CA ASP A 855 -46.60 19.69 -21.08
C ASP A 855 -47.37 18.35 -21.07
N ARG A 856 -48.19 18.12 -20.03
CA ARG A 856 -49.09 16.95 -19.90
C ARG A 856 -50.48 17.17 -20.51
N GLY A 857 -50.75 18.33 -21.08
CA GLY A 857 -52.05 18.64 -21.69
C GLY A 857 -53.16 19.02 -20.70
N TYR A 858 -52.93 18.95 -19.40
CA TYR A 858 -53.94 19.29 -18.38
C TYR A 858 -54.27 20.80 -18.37
N LEU A 859 -53.25 21.64 -18.54
CA LEU A 859 -53.37 23.09 -18.60
C LEU A 859 -53.38 23.53 -20.06
N LEU A 860 -54.33 24.40 -20.41
CA LEU A 860 -54.48 24.99 -21.75
C LEU A 860 -53.75 26.34 -21.79
N PRO A 861 -52.60 26.45 -22.49
CA PRO A 861 -51.91 27.73 -22.65
C PRO A 861 -52.74 28.72 -23.48
N SER A 862 -52.50 30.01 -23.30
CA SER A 862 -53.08 31.04 -24.17
C SER A 862 -52.48 30.98 -25.58
N ALA A 863 -53.13 31.64 -26.55
CA ALA A 863 -52.68 31.68 -27.94
C ALA A 863 -51.26 32.24 -28.14
N ASP A 864 -50.77 33.06 -27.21
CA ASP A 864 -49.41 33.60 -27.16
C ASP A 864 -48.43 32.74 -26.32
N GLY A 865 -48.80 31.50 -26.00
CA GLY A 865 -47.96 30.52 -25.30
C GLY A 865 -47.78 30.80 -23.81
N LYS A 866 -48.56 31.71 -23.21
CA LYS A 866 -48.49 32.00 -21.77
C LYS A 866 -49.32 30.98 -21.00
N LEU A 867 -48.87 30.68 -19.78
CA LEU A 867 -49.54 29.71 -18.88
C LEU A 867 -50.83 30.26 -18.24
N GLN A 868 -51.15 31.53 -18.48
CA GLN A 868 -52.37 32.17 -17.97
C GLN A 868 -53.06 32.92 -19.10
N THR A 869 -54.39 32.81 -19.13
CA THR A 869 -55.25 33.44 -20.12
C THR A 869 -56.06 34.54 -19.46
N THR A 870 -56.18 35.71 -20.11
CA THR A 870 -57.05 36.79 -19.64
C THR A 870 -58.49 36.44 -19.96
N ILE A 871 -59.30 36.23 -18.93
CA ILE A 871 -60.70 35.81 -19.04
C ILE A 871 -61.55 36.70 -18.14
N ARG A 872 -62.80 36.96 -18.53
CA ARG A 872 -63.80 37.62 -17.68
C ARG A 872 -64.67 36.54 -17.03
N PRO A 873 -64.39 36.11 -15.79
CA PRO A 873 -65.27 35.18 -15.09
C PRO A 873 -66.58 35.87 -14.65
N PRO A 874 -67.62 35.10 -14.30
CA PRO A 874 -68.88 35.65 -13.80
C PRO A 874 -68.66 36.62 -12.64
N GLU A 875 -69.43 37.70 -12.61
CA GLU A 875 -69.44 38.71 -11.53
C GLU A 875 -68.09 39.42 -11.26
N MET A 876 -67.11 39.31 -12.17
CA MET A 876 -65.78 39.92 -12.00
C MET A 876 -65.23 40.58 -13.26
N ASN A 877 -64.33 41.55 -13.06
CA ASN A 877 -63.54 42.14 -14.14
C ASN A 877 -62.58 41.11 -14.77
N PRO A 878 -62.11 41.34 -16.01
CA PRO A 878 -61.11 40.48 -16.66
C PRO A 878 -59.88 40.25 -15.77
N ARG A 879 -59.50 38.98 -15.59
CA ARG A 879 -58.36 38.54 -14.78
C ARG A 879 -57.57 37.46 -15.52
N ARG A 880 -56.30 37.33 -15.14
CA ARG A 880 -55.43 36.26 -15.66
C ARG A 880 -55.66 35.00 -14.83
N LEU A 881 -56.13 33.94 -15.47
CA LEU A 881 -56.49 32.67 -14.84
C LEU A 881 -55.70 31.54 -15.49
N TYR A 882 -55.41 30.49 -14.72
CA TYR A 882 -54.93 29.22 -15.26
C TYR A 882 -56.14 28.42 -15.74
N VAL A 883 -56.08 27.92 -16.98
CA VAL A 883 -57.19 27.20 -17.61
C VAL A 883 -56.84 25.73 -17.69
N PHE A 884 -57.68 24.85 -17.15
CA PHE A 884 -57.50 23.40 -17.19
C PHE A 884 -58.66 22.72 -17.89
N ASN A 885 -58.36 21.65 -18.61
CA ASN A 885 -59.35 20.83 -19.32
C ASN A 885 -59.95 19.74 -18.39
N SER A 886 -60.77 18.87 -18.95
CA SER A 886 -61.43 17.78 -18.23
C SER A 886 -60.50 16.61 -17.87
N GLU A 887 -59.26 16.57 -18.36
CA GLU A 887 -58.31 15.48 -18.09
C GLU A 887 -57.55 15.65 -16.76
N VAL A 888 -57.56 16.87 -16.20
CA VAL A 888 -56.86 17.15 -14.93
C VAL A 888 -57.36 16.34 -13.72
N PRO A 889 -58.65 16.01 -13.53
CA PRO A 889 -59.12 15.21 -12.39
C PRO A 889 -58.84 13.71 -12.57
N GLY A 890 -58.44 13.29 -13.77
CA GLY A 890 -58.16 11.91 -14.14
C GLY A 890 -59.27 11.21 -14.88
#